data_AF-A0A958L5G6-F1
#
_entry.id   AF-A0A958L5G6-F1
#
_cell.length_a   1.000
_cell.length_b   1.000
_cell.length_c   1.000
_cell.angle_alpha   90.00
_cell.angle_beta   90.00
_cell.angle_gamma   90.00
#
_symmetry.space_group_name_H-M   'P 1'
#
loop_
_entity.id
_entity.type
_entity.pdbx_description
1 polymer ?
#
loop_
_entity_poly.entity_id
_entity_poly.type
_entity_poly.pdbx_seq_one_letter_code
_entity_poly.pdbx_strand_id
1 'polypeptide(L)'
;MKKALLALCIALFAAGAHLFFYPTAWVQRLEMLALDLWFNVRGTQATPGNVLLIAMDESSYAELGLSMNKAWPRAVHAKLLERLAAAGVSQVVFDVAFIGPSADPAGDDALTYSLSLLPSAIGVDDGTVPGQPGVVKVFLPYEPFQESVSTLALVGLPLDSGQARRFKTARSELTESFPTLAEAGAGFTAPYRDGPSQRDLIWFYGPSGTIPTYPYYQALDPQQLPDEALRGKVVYVGLALRTDIGPAQKDAFLTSFWTRGTTFGVEIHATAAENLLNHTWIKRKSETEEQWYLGLAAFGFAGIFSLLPPTLSAAALGFALLSWAIIAFSAFQSHLFVPGLFLVSIVLPVVYLVATLFYYFITVRKQKKTEKAFSLYLSPEMARRVASGTGALQLGGENVEATAIFTDIVDFTKLSEQLPAEQVVRMLNRYFTEVMDVVFQKQGTLIKYIGDSIFAIWGAPVKLDNHASLALETAVSIRNNVKIFNESERFPRLDTRIGVHTGNMVVGNLGSEKRFDYTAIGDSVNLASRIEGLNKYLGTTLLITEDCVAEAETDHELIEIGVVRVVGKQRSVKVFTVPATPLSREELTQWNDCLNAFQAKEFQRAMASFQSFIDSDHELSKTAQFYLNQMQTYPADSLPENWAGEVQFDSK
;
A
#
# COMPACT_ATOMS: atom_id res chain seq x y z
N MET A 1 -4.17 12.90 -12.42
CA MET A 1 -4.38 11.87 -11.39
C MET A 1 -4.58 10.49 -12.03
N LYS A 2 -5.70 10.23 -12.72
CA LYS A 2 -5.95 8.94 -13.40
C LYS A 2 -4.85 8.55 -14.42
N LYS A 3 -4.37 9.51 -15.23
CA LYS A 3 -3.30 9.27 -16.22
C LYS A 3 -1.94 8.88 -15.61
N ALA A 4 -1.56 9.43 -14.46
CA ALA A 4 -0.29 9.12 -13.80
C ALA A 4 -0.33 7.79 -13.04
N LEU A 5 -1.47 7.49 -12.40
CA LEU A 5 -1.72 6.17 -11.80
C LEU A 5 -1.76 5.08 -12.87
N LEU A 6 -2.45 5.33 -13.98
CA LEU A 6 -2.48 4.43 -15.13
C LEU A 6 -1.08 4.20 -15.72
N ALA A 7 -0.29 5.26 -15.92
CA ALA A 7 1.08 5.13 -16.42
C ALA A 7 2.00 4.35 -15.46
N LEU A 8 1.86 4.55 -14.15
CA LEU A 8 2.62 3.79 -13.15
C LEU A 8 2.21 2.32 -13.12
N CYS A 9 0.91 2.01 -13.15
CA CYS A 9 0.40 0.64 -13.22
C CYS A 9 0.87 -0.05 -14.50
N ILE A 10 0.78 0.64 -15.65
CA ILE A 10 1.27 0.12 -16.94
C ILE A 10 2.78 -0.10 -16.89
N ALA A 11 3.57 0.81 -16.31
CA ALA A 11 5.03 0.68 -16.23
C ALA A 11 5.48 -0.45 -15.29
N LEU A 12 4.88 -0.57 -14.11
CA LEU A 12 5.16 -1.67 -13.17
C LEU A 12 4.72 -3.00 -13.73
N PHE A 13 3.58 -3.03 -14.42
CA PHE A 13 3.14 -4.22 -15.09
C PHE A 13 4.06 -4.57 -16.27
N ALA A 14 4.42 -3.61 -17.13
CA ALA A 14 5.34 -3.84 -18.24
C ALA A 14 6.72 -4.31 -17.75
N ALA A 15 7.19 -3.85 -16.59
CA ALA A 15 8.41 -4.34 -15.95
C ALA A 15 8.25 -5.78 -15.41
N GLY A 16 7.11 -6.09 -14.78
CA GLY A 16 6.79 -7.46 -14.36
C GLY A 16 6.62 -8.42 -15.54
N ALA A 17 6.01 -7.94 -16.62
CA ALA A 17 5.92 -8.65 -17.88
C ALA A 17 7.32 -8.82 -18.48
N HIS A 18 8.19 -7.79 -18.47
CA HIS A 18 9.57 -7.90 -18.96
C HIS A 18 10.39 -8.94 -18.18
N LEU A 19 10.18 -9.05 -16.86
CA LEU A 19 10.74 -10.12 -16.03
C LEU A 19 10.18 -11.50 -16.38
N PHE A 20 8.96 -11.57 -16.92
CA PHE A 20 8.34 -12.78 -17.46
C PHE A 20 8.84 -13.11 -18.88
N PHE A 21 9.10 -12.09 -19.70
CA PHE A 21 9.55 -12.18 -21.09
C PHE A 21 10.99 -12.71 -21.21
N TYR A 22 11.81 -12.54 -20.16
CA TYR A 22 13.07 -13.28 -20.04
C TYR A 22 12.79 -14.54 -19.22
N PRO A 23 12.71 -15.74 -19.85
CA PRO A 23 12.43 -16.99 -19.16
C PRO A 23 13.63 -17.36 -18.28
N THR A 24 13.69 -16.74 -17.11
CA THR A 24 14.64 -17.13 -16.08
C THR A 24 14.23 -18.52 -15.58
N ALA A 25 15.22 -19.33 -15.19
CA ALA A 25 14.98 -20.66 -14.65
C ALA A 25 13.98 -20.65 -13.48
N TRP A 26 13.90 -19.54 -12.73
CA TRP A 26 12.92 -19.34 -11.67
C TRP A 26 11.47 -19.31 -12.17
N VAL A 27 11.17 -18.54 -13.22
CA VAL A 27 9.81 -18.43 -13.77
C VAL A 27 9.35 -19.80 -14.27
N GLN A 28 10.21 -20.50 -15.01
CA GLN A 28 9.91 -21.85 -15.48
C GLN A 28 9.62 -22.82 -14.34
N ARG A 29 10.36 -22.73 -13.22
CA ARG A 29 10.07 -23.54 -12.02
C ARG A 29 8.69 -23.24 -11.43
N LEU A 30 8.28 -21.98 -11.35
CA LEU A 30 6.94 -21.63 -10.87
C LEU A 30 5.84 -22.19 -11.79
N GLU A 31 6.04 -22.13 -13.11
CA GLU A 31 5.11 -22.73 -14.07
C GLU A 31 5.02 -24.25 -13.92
N MET A 32 6.16 -24.89 -13.69
CA MET A 32 6.24 -26.33 -13.44
C MET A 32 5.59 -26.73 -12.11
N LEU A 33 5.68 -25.90 -11.07
CA LEU A 33 4.93 -26.10 -9.83
C LEU A 33 3.42 -25.93 -10.03
N ALA A 34 3.00 -24.99 -10.89
CA ALA A 34 1.58 -24.82 -11.22
C ALA A 34 1.02 -26.05 -11.96
N LEU A 35 1.81 -26.63 -12.87
CA LEU A 35 1.48 -27.91 -13.51
C LEU A 35 1.30 -29.02 -12.47
N ASP A 36 2.23 -29.16 -11.52
CA ASP A 36 2.17 -30.18 -10.47
C ASP A 36 0.92 -30.00 -9.62
N LEU A 37 0.60 -28.76 -9.24
CA LEU A 37 -0.62 -28.44 -8.52
C LEU A 37 -1.86 -28.92 -9.30
N TRP A 38 -1.92 -28.68 -10.60
CA TRP A 38 -3.05 -29.13 -11.43
C TRP A 38 -3.20 -30.65 -11.49
N PHE A 39 -2.11 -31.40 -11.62
CA PHE A 39 -2.17 -32.87 -11.54
C PHE A 39 -2.64 -33.34 -10.16
N ASN A 40 -2.18 -32.72 -9.08
CA ASN A 40 -2.58 -33.08 -7.72
C ASN A 40 -4.05 -32.72 -7.42
N VAL A 41 -4.54 -31.58 -7.91
CA VAL A 41 -5.95 -31.16 -7.79
C VAL A 41 -6.87 -32.05 -8.63
N ARG A 42 -6.47 -32.38 -9.86
CA ARG A 42 -7.21 -33.29 -10.73
C ARG A 42 -7.26 -34.71 -10.15
N GLY A 43 -6.18 -35.14 -9.51
CA GLY A 43 -6.03 -36.48 -8.95
C GLY A 43 -5.74 -37.56 -10.00
N THR A 44 -5.86 -38.81 -9.56
CA THR A 44 -5.66 -40.01 -10.38
C THR A 44 -6.87 -40.25 -11.30
N GLN A 45 -6.61 -40.59 -12.55
CA GLN A 45 -7.60 -40.96 -13.57
C GLN A 45 -7.36 -42.40 -14.02
N ALA A 46 -8.41 -43.04 -14.54
CA ALA A 46 -8.29 -44.33 -15.20
C ALA A 46 -7.46 -44.19 -16.49
N THR A 47 -6.65 -45.20 -16.78
CA THR A 47 -5.92 -45.30 -18.04
C THR A 47 -6.86 -45.81 -19.14
N PRO A 48 -6.67 -45.39 -20.41
CA PRO A 48 -7.46 -45.95 -21.53
C PRO A 48 -7.23 -47.46 -21.71
N GLY A 49 -6.07 -47.94 -21.26
CA GLY A 49 -5.77 -49.35 -21.07
C GLY A 49 -5.20 -50.01 -22.32
N ASN A 50 -4.69 -49.27 -23.30
CA ASN A 50 -4.05 -49.86 -24.49
C ASN A 50 -2.67 -50.43 -24.16
N VAL A 51 -2.00 -49.85 -23.17
CA VAL A 51 -0.65 -50.24 -22.72
C VAL A 51 -0.70 -51.03 -21.40
N LEU A 52 0.16 -52.04 -21.29
CA LEU A 52 0.41 -52.85 -20.10
C LEU A 52 1.91 -52.91 -19.81
N LEU A 53 2.29 -52.91 -18.53
CA LEU A 53 3.68 -53.01 -18.09
C LEU A 53 3.98 -54.37 -17.48
N ILE A 54 5.09 -54.98 -17.92
CA ILE A 54 5.72 -56.15 -17.29
C ILE A 54 7.00 -55.68 -16.61
N ALA A 55 6.97 -55.70 -15.29
CA ALA A 55 8.00 -55.17 -14.43
C ALA A 55 9.05 -56.22 -14.08
N MET A 56 10.32 -55.96 -14.40
CA MET A 56 11.47 -56.67 -13.83
C MET A 56 11.72 -56.15 -12.41
N ASP A 57 10.91 -56.61 -11.47
CA ASP A 57 10.83 -56.17 -10.08
C ASP A 57 11.48 -57.18 -9.11
N GLU A 58 11.60 -56.82 -7.82
CA GLU A 58 12.21 -57.66 -6.80
C GLU A 58 11.55 -59.04 -6.68
N SER A 59 10.23 -59.11 -6.82
CA SER A 59 9.50 -60.36 -6.72
C SER A 59 9.88 -61.32 -7.85
N SER A 60 10.06 -60.79 -9.06
CA SER A 60 10.53 -61.58 -10.20
C SER A 60 11.98 -62.04 -10.06
N TYR A 61 12.87 -61.23 -9.47
CA TYR A 61 14.22 -61.68 -9.15
C TYR A 61 14.21 -62.86 -8.17
N ALA A 62 13.37 -62.78 -7.12
CA ALA A 62 13.26 -63.82 -6.11
C ALA A 62 12.67 -65.12 -6.67
N GLU A 63 11.52 -65.05 -7.33
CA GLU A 63 10.80 -66.23 -7.83
C GLU A 63 11.53 -66.94 -8.98
N LEU A 64 12.24 -66.19 -9.83
CA LEU A 64 13.03 -66.77 -10.93
C LEU A 64 14.45 -67.19 -10.49
N GLY A 65 14.83 -66.95 -9.23
CA GLY A 65 16.17 -67.27 -8.72
C GLY A 65 17.29 -66.49 -9.42
N LEU A 66 17.00 -65.26 -9.87
CA LEU A 66 17.93 -64.43 -10.64
C LEU A 66 18.69 -63.47 -9.72
N SER A 67 19.95 -63.18 -10.09
CA SER A 67 20.77 -62.25 -9.32
C SER A 67 20.63 -60.82 -9.83
N MET A 68 20.43 -59.87 -8.91
CA MET A 68 20.28 -58.44 -9.18
C MET A 68 21.53 -57.76 -9.77
N ASN A 69 22.70 -58.38 -9.70
CA ASN A 69 23.97 -57.84 -10.19
C ASN A 69 24.40 -58.41 -11.56
N LYS A 70 23.57 -59.23 -12.20
CA LYS A 70 23.84 -59.84 -13.51
C LYS A 70 22.73 -59.54 -14.50
N ALA A 71 23.08 -59.48 -15.77
CA ALA A 71 22.08 -59.43 -16.85
C ALA A 71 21.23 -60.71 -16.81
N TRP A 72 19.93 -60.56 -17.08
CA TRP A 72 19.00 -61.68 -17.10
C TRP A 72 19.30 -62.63 -18.28
N PRO A 73 19.10 -63.95 -18.12
CA PRO A 73 19.27 -64.90 -19.20
C PRO A 73 18.33 -64.59 -20.37
N ARG A 74 18.88 -64.56 -21.58
CA ARG A 74 18.15 -64.22 -22.83
C ARG A 74 17.03 -65.21 -23.12
N ALA A 75 17.22 -66.47 -22.76
CA ALA A 75 16.21 -67.53 -22.85
C ALA A 75 14.93 -67.24 -22.04
N VAL A 76 15.01 -66.45 -20.94
CA VAL A 76 13.81 -66.06 -20.17
C VAL A 76 12.98 -65.04 -20.95
N HIS A 77 13.64 -64.08 -21.61
CA HIS A 77 12.98 -63.12 -22.49
C HIS A 77 12.38 -63.76 -23.73
N ALA A 78 13.06 -64.78 -24.29
CA ALA A 78 12.54 -65.59 -25.40
C ALA A 78 11.19 -66.24 -25.04
N LYS A 79 11.13 -66.96 -23.90
CA LYS A 79 9.89 -67.57 -23.39
C LYS A 79 8.76 -66.58 -23.17
N LEU A 80 9.09 -65.39 -22.64
CA LEU A 80 8.09 -64.33 -22.49
C LEU A 80 7.51 -63.93 -23.85
N LEU A 81 8.38 -63.64 -24.84
CA LEU A 81 7.95 -63.20 -26.17
C LEU A 81 7.13 -64.26 -26.90
N GLU A 82 7.52 -65.53 -26.86
CA GLU A 82 6.75 -66.65 -27.42
C GLU A 82 5.32 -66.68 -26.86
N ARG A 83 5.19 -66.49 -25.54
CA ARG A 83 3.89 -66.41 -24.88
C ARG A 83 3.10 -65.17 -25.30
N LEU A 84 3.72 -63.98 -25.27
CA LEU A 84 3.05 -62.72 -25.65
C LEU A 84 2.55 -62.77 -27.10
N ALA A 85 3.33 -63.38 -28.00
CA ALA A 85 2.92 -63.65 -29.37
C ALA A 85 1.69 -64.58 -29.43
N ALA A 86 1.71 -65.69 -28.69
CA ALA A 86 0.58 -66.63 -28.63
C ALA A 86 -0.68 -65.99 -28.03
N ALA A 87 -0.54 -65.10 -27.04
CA ALA A 87 -1.65 -64.37 -26.41
C ALA A 87 -2.26 -63.28 -27.33
N GLY A 88 -1.58 -62.93 -28.43
CA GLY A 88 -2.04 -61.93 -29.40
C GLY A 88 -1.78 -60.49 -28.96
N VAL A 89 -0.67 -60.23 -28.28
CA VAL A 89 -0.15 -58.87 -27.99
C VAL A 89 0.12 -58.13 -29.30
N SER A 90 -0.19 -56.84 -29.36
CA SER A 90 0.00 -56.05 -30.60
C SER A 90 1.46 -55.72 -30.86
N GLN A 91 2.20 -55.40 -29.80
CA GLN A 91 3.61 -55.04 -29.85
C GLN A 91 4.27 -55.20 -28.48
N VAL A 92 5.56 -55.55 -28.46
CA VAL A 92 6.39 -55.56 -27.25
C VAL A 92 7.49 -54.50 -27.33
N VAL A 93 7.67 -53.73 -26.27
CA VAL A 93 8.68 -52.69 -26.16
C VAL A 93 9.60 -53.00 -24.99
N PHE A 94 10.86 -53.29 -25.26
CA PHE A 94 11.88 -53.49 -24.24
C PHE A 94 12.57 -52.19 -23.89
N ASP A 95 12.40 -51.78 -22.63
CA ASP A 95 13.24 -50.78 -21.98
C ASP A 95 14.52 -51.45 -21.42
N VAL A 96 15.21 -52.17 -22.30
CA VAL A 96 16.45 -52.91 -22.03
C VAL A 96 17.31 -52.89 -23.29
N ALA A 97 18.57 -52.47 -23.18
CA ALA A 97 19.41 -52.21 -24.36
C ALA A 97 20.08 -53.45 -24.99
N PHE A 98 20.12 -54.59 -24.28
CA PHE A 98 20.70 -55.85 -24.77
C PHE A 98 22.06 -55.73 -25.51
N ILE A 99 23.02 -55.05 -24.90
CA ILE A 99 24.33 -54.73 -25.52
C ILE A 99 25.24 -55.97 -25.54
N GLY A 100 25.75 -56.31 -26.73
CA GLY A 100 26.73 -57.38 -26.94
C GLY A 100 26.19 -58.80 -26.76
N PRO A 101 26.99 -59.83 -27.13
CA PRO A 101 26.59 -61.23 -26.96
C PRO A 101 26.52 -61.60 -25.48
N SER A 102 25.61 -62.52 -25.14
CA SER A 102 25.53 -63.08 -23.79
C SER A 102 26.52 -64.24 -23.59
N ALA A 103 26.63 -64.72 -22.35
CA ALA A 103 27.42 -65.92 -22.04
C ALA A 103 26.78 -67.23 -22.53
N ASP A 104 25.52 -67.17 -22.99
CA ASP A 104 24.72 -68.31 -23.45
C ASP A 104 24.26 -68.08 -24.91
N PRO A 105 25.05 -68.51 -25.91
CA PRO A 105 24.71 -68.32 -27.31
C PRO A 105 23.36 -68.93 -27.70
N ALA A 106 22.97 -70.06 -27.12
CA ALA A 106 21.67 -70.67 -27.38
C ALA A 106 20.51 -69.78 -26.90
N GLY A 107 20.72 -69.05 -25.80
CA GLY A 107 19.78 -68.04 -25.32
C GLY A 107 19.69 -66.82 -26.23
N ASP A 108 20.80 -66.38 -26.82
CA ASP A 108 20.79 -65.31 -27.83
C ASP A 108 20.05 -65.75 -29.11
N ASP A 109 20.27 -66.97 -29.59
CA ASP A 109 19.56 -67.53 -30.75
C ASP A 109 18.05 -67.63 -30.48
N ALA A 110 17.66 -68.12 -29.29
CA ALA A 110 16.26 -68.22 -28.89
C ALA A 110 15.57 -66.85 -28.81
N LEU A 111 16.25 -65.83 -28.27
CA LEU A 111 15.71 -64.48 -28.20
C LEU A 111 15.60 -63.85 -29.60
N THR A 112 16.60 -64.04 -30.45
CA THR A 112 16.60 -63.59 -31.85
C THR A 112 15.37 -64.11 -32.58
N TYR A 113 15.11 -65.42 -32.51
CA TYR A 113 13.91 -66.03 -33.07
C TYR A 113 12.62 -65.43 -32.48
N SER A 114 12.55 -65.32 -31.16
CA SER A 114 11.34 -64.86 -30.46
C SER A 114 11.00 -63.39 -30.76
N LEU A 115 12.00 -62.54 -30.96
CA LEU A 115 11.82 -61.13 -31.34
C LEU A 115 11.15 -60.98 -32.72
N SER A 116 11.30 -61.97 -33.60
CA SER A 116 10.67 -61.99 -34.93
C SER A 116 9.20 -62.45 -34.94
N LEU A 117 8.70 -63.01 -33.83
CA LEU A 117 7.35 -63.58 -33.75
C LEU A 117 6.23 -62.53 -33.72
N LEU A 118 6.54 -61.32 -33.28
CA LEU A 118 5.61 -60.20 -33.18
C LEU A 118 6.34 -58.87 -33.29
N PRO A 119 5.65 -57.76 -33.60
CA PRO A 119 6.28 -56.45 -33.62
C PRO A 119 6.98 -56.15 -32.29
N SER A 120 8.27 -55.86 -32.36
CA SER A 120 9.11 -55.67 -31.18
C SER A 120 10.01 -54.45 -31.34
N ALA A 121 10.20 -53.72 -30.23
CA ALA A 121 11.13 -52.61 -30.16
C ALA A 121 12.13 -52.82 -29.01
N ILE A 122 13.41 -52.53 -29.27
CA ILE A 122 14.47 -52.60 -28.26
C ILE A 122 15.06 -51.21 -28.02
N GLY A 123 15.33 -50.94 -26.75
CA GLY A 123 15.95 -49.72 -26.27
C GLY A 123 17.36 -49.49 -26.85
N VAL A 124 17.61 -48.25 -27.22
CA VAL A 124 18.91 -47.71 -27.62
C VAL A 124 19.27 -46.61 -26.63
N ASP A 125 20.46 -46.70 -26.05
CA ASP A 125 20.94 -45.72 -25.08
C ASP A 125 21.93 -44.74 -25.75
N ASP A 126 21.82 -43.45 -25.42
CA ASP A 126 22.72 -42.39 -25.89
C ASP A 126 23.38 -41.72 -24.68
N GLY A 127 24.60 -42.16 -24.39
CA GLY A 127 25.29 -41.80 -23.15
C GLY A 127 26.74 -41.38 -23.37
N THR A 128 27.34 -40.79 -22.34
CA THR A 128 28.78 -40.51 -22.34
C THR A 128 29.57 -41.79 -22.13
N VAL A 129 30.62 -42.02 -22.92
CA VAL A 129 31.48 -43.19 -22.78
C VAL A 129 32.14 -43.19 -21.39
N PRO A 130 32.06 -44.28 -20.62
CA PRO A 130 32.74 -44.39 -19.33
C PRO A 130 34.23 -44.07 -19.45
N GLY A 131 34.71 -43.12 -18.64
CA GLY A 131 36.10 -42.65 -18.65
C GLY A 131 36.42 -41.57 -19.71
N GLN A 132 35.46 -41.15 -20.53
CA GLN A 132 35.60 -40.05 -21.49
C GLN A 132 34.45 -39.03 -21.37
N PRO A 133 34.54 -38.09 -20.42
CA PRO A 133 33.53 -37.04 -20.25
C PRO A 133 33.35 -36.24 -21.54
N GLY A 134 32.11 -36.07 -22.00
CA GLY A 134 31.76 -35.28 -23.18
C GLY A 134 31.72 -36.04 -24.51
N VAL A 135 32.15 -37.30 -24.56
CA VAL A 135 32.01 -38.15 -25.76
C VAL A 135 30.70 -38.91 -25.68
N VAL A 136 29.67 -38.44 -26.41
CA VAL A 136 28.38 -39.12 -26.51
C VAL A 136 28.46 -40.20 -27.60
N LYS A 137 28.07 -41.43 -27.25
CA LYS A 137 27.92 -42.54 -28.21
C LYS A 137 26.54 -43.17 -28.07
N VAL A 138 26.08 -43.72 -29.17
CA VAL A 138 24.88 -44.56 -29.22
C VAL A 138 25.30 -46.00 -28.94
N PHE A 139 24.71 -46.59 -27.91
CA PHE A 139 24.89 -48.00 -27.55
C PHE A 139 23.77 -48.80 -28.20
N LEU A 140 24.13 -49.51 -29.28
CA LEU A 140 23.20 -50.35 -30.02
C LEU A 140 23.07 -51.74 -29.37
N PRO A 141 21.90 -52.40 -29.52
CA PRO A 141 21.72 -53.78 -29.11
C PRO A 141 22.65 -54.74 -29.85
N TYR A 142 22.74 -55.97 -29.38
CA TYR A 142 23.43 -57.05 -30.09
C TYR A 142 22.93 -57.18 -31.53
N GLU A 143 23.86 -57.29 -32.49
CA GLU A 143 23.59 -57.15 -33.94
C GLU A 143 22.47 -58.08 -34.46
N PRO A 144 22.42 -59.38 -34.12
CA PRO A 144 21.28 -60.25 -34.49
C PRO A 144 19.91 -59.76 -34.00
N PHE A 145 19.85 -59.07 -32.85
CA PHE A 145 18.60 -58.51 -32.35
C PHE A 145 18.18 -57.29 -33.15
N GLN A 146 19.13 -56.47 -33.63
CA GLN A 146 18.82 -55.31 -34.47
C GLN A 146 18.11 -55.72 -35.77
N GLU A 147 18.51 -56.85 -36.36
CA GLU A 147 17.90 -57.40 -37.57
C GLU A 147 16.54 -58.06 -37.33
N SER A 148 16.28 -58.51 -36.10
CA SER A 148 15.08 -59.27 -35.74
C SER A 148 13.94 -58.41 -35.20
N VAL A 149 14.24 -57.21 -34.69
CA VAL A 149 13.22 -56.29 -34.19
C VAL A 149 12.58 -55.49 -35.31
N SER A 150 11.35 -55.05 -35.07
CA SER A 150 10.69 -54.10 -35.95
C SER A 150 11.27 -52.69 -35.84
N THR A 151 11.79 -52.30 -34.67
CA THR A 151 12.25 -50.93 -34.42
C THR A 151 13.31 -50.88 -33.32
N LEU A 152 14.31 -50.00 -33.50
CA LEU A 152 15.24 -49.59 -32.46
C LEU A 152 14.81 -48.22 -31.93
N ALA A 153 14.73 -48.03 -30.61
CA ALA A 153 14.12 -46.82 -30.04
C ALA A 153 14.86 -46.25 -28.84
N LEU A 154 14.93 -44.93 -28.70
CA LEU A 154 15.69 -44.27 -27.62
C LEU A 154 15.02 -44.38 -26.25
N VAL A 155 15.83 -44.69 -25.24
CA VAL A 155 15.41 -44.90 -23.83
C VAL A 155 15.42 -43.61 -22.99
N GLY A 156 16.12 -42.56 -23.42
CA GLY A 156 16.29 -41.36 -22.61
C GLY A 156 15.00 -40.59 -22.30
N LEU A 157 14.91 -40.03 -21.09
CA LEU A 157 13.85 -39.10 -20.66
C LEU A 157 14.44 -37.71 -20.37
N PRO A 158 13.92 -36.62 -20.95
CA PRO A 158 14.35 -35.27 -20.62
C PRO A 158 13.93 -34.89 -19.19
N LEU A 159 14.83 -34.24 -18.45
CA LEU A 159 14.59 -33.80 -17.08
C LEU A 159 14.40 -32.28 -17.00
N ASP A 160 13.24 -31.85 -16.51
CA ASP A 160 12.92 -30.47 -16.17
C ASP A 160 13.20 -30.24 -14.69
N SER A 161 14.34 -29.61 -14.37
CA SER A 161 14.77 -29.38 -12.98
C SER A 161 14.75 -30.65 -12.11
N GLY A 162 15.17 -31.78 -12.69
CA GLY A 162 15.23 -33.08 -12.01
C GLY A 162 13.94 -33.91 -12.08
N GLN A 163 12.93 -33.50 -12.85
CA GLN A 163 11.68 -34.24 -13.01
C GLN A 163 11.39 -34.59 -14.47
N ALA A 164 10.91 -35.81 -14.73
CA ALA A 164 10.55 -36.28 -16.06
C ALA A 164 9.10 -35.92 -16.37
N ARG A 165 8.88 -35.02 -17.34
CA ARG A 165 7.54 -34.49 -17.68
C ARG A 165 7.31 -34.24 -19.17
N ARG A 166 8.34 -34.41 -20.00
CA ARG A 166 8.35 -34.09 -21.43
C ARG A 166 8.64 -35.32 -22.26
N PHE A 167 8.21 -35.27 -23.51
CA PHE A 167 8.61 -36.23 -24.54
C PHE A 167 10.06 -35.95 -24.96
N LYS A 168 10.84 -37.00 -25.25
CA LYS A 168 12.19 -36.85 -25.82
C LYS A 168 12.10 -36.52 -27.32
N THR A 169 11.95 -35.23 -27.60
CA THR A 169 11.85 -34.70 -28.97
C THR A 169 13.14 -34.08 -29.49
N ALA A 170 14.06 -33.70 -28.58
CA ALA A 170 15.37 -33.19 -28.97
C ALA A 170 16.27 -34.36 -29.42
N ARG A 171 16.82 -34.24 -30.63
CA ARG A 171 17.70 -35.25 -31.25
C ARG A 171 19.02 -34.61 -31.66
N SER A 172 20.10 -35.36 -31.49
CA SER A 172 21.41 -35.07 -32.07
C SER A 172 21.53 -35.74 -33.45
N GLU A 173 22.56 -35.39 -34.23
CA GLU A 173 22.85 -36.06 -35.52
C GLU A 173 22.93 -37.60 -35.38
N LEU A 174 23.42 -38.09 -34.24
CA LEU A 174 23.55 -39.54 -33.96
C LEU A 174 22.21 -40.23 -33.63
N THR A 175 21.18 -39.45 -33.30
CA THR A 175 19.92 -39.96 -32.73
C THR A 175 18.68 -39.53 -33.53
N GLU A 176 18.87 -38.79 -34.62
CA GLU A 176 17.81 -38.22 -35.45
C GLU A 176 16.97 -39.29 -36.18
N SER A 177 17.53 -40.46 -36.45
CA SER A 177 16.85 -41.54 -37.19
C SER A 177 15.98 -42.46 -36.32
N PHE A 178 16.23 -42.52 -35.01
CA PHE A 178 15.53 -43.45 -34.13
C PHE A 178 14.22 -42.83 -33.60
N PRO A 179 13.10 -43.55 -33.51
CA PRO A 179 11.99 -43.14 -32.63
C PRO A 179 12.40 -43.22 -31.15
N THR A 180 11.60 -42.64 -30.25
CA THR A 180 11.67 -42.88 -28.79
C THR A 180 10.95 -44.17 -28.43
N LEU A 181 11.18 -44.73 -27.25
CA LEU A 181 10.39 -45.87 -26.76
C LEU A 181 8.88 -45.58 -26.73
N ALA A 182 8.47 -44.34 -26.41
CA ALA A 182 7.08 -43.93 -26.44
C ALA A 182 6.49 -43.93 -27.86
N GLU A 183 7.22 -43.38 -28.83
CA GLU A 183 6.83 -43.39 -30.25
C GLU A 183 6.79 -44.81 -30.81
N ALA A 184 7.79 -45.63 -30.48
CA ALA A 184 7.85 -47.02 -30.91
C ALA A 184 6.64 -47.81 -30.43
N GLY A 185 6.26 -47.70 -29.14
CA GLY A 185 5.05 -48.36 -28.63
C GLY A 185 3.74 -47.78 -29.14
N ALA A 186 3.75 -46.57 -29.70
CA ALA A 186 2.62 -46.03 -30.45
C ALA A 186 2.60 -46.48 -31.93
N GLY A 187 3.52 -47.37 -32.33
CA GLY A 187 3.60 -47.95 -33.67
C GLY A 187 4.48 -47.19 -34.66
N PHE A 188 5.23 -46.17 -34.23
CA PHE A 188 6.11 -45.41 -35.12
C PHE A 188 7.50 -46.06 -35.23
N THR A 189 7.95 -46.32 -36.45
CA THR A 189 9.28 -46.89 -36.74
C THR A 189 10.36 -45.83 -36.98
N ALA A 190 9.96 -44.55 -37.00
CA ALA A 190 10.79 -43.37 -37.18
C ALA A 190 10.25 -42.23 -36.28
N PRO A 191 11.02 -41.15 -36.01
CA PRO A 191 10.55 -40.05 -35.19
C PRO A 191 9.20 -39.49 -35.68
N TYR A 192 8.27 -39.28 -34.77
CA TYR A 192 6.93 -38.81 -35.10
C TYR A 192 6.93 -37.28 -35.26
N ARG A 193 7.13 -36.83 -36.50
CA ARG A 193 7.31 -35.39 -36.81
C ARG A 193 6.08 -34.52 -36.55
N ASP A 194 4.88 -35.08 -36.66
CA ASP A 194 3.61 -34.39 -36.37
C ASP A 194 3.18 -34.55 -34.90
N GLY A 195 4.07 -35.11 -34.06
CA GLY A 195 3.83 -35.41 -32.66
C GLY A 195 4.00 -34.23 -31.71
N PRO A 196 4.21 -34.51 -30.40
CA PRO A 196 4.39 -33.49 -29.40
C PRO A 196 5.60 -32.61 -29.69
N SER A 197 5.47 -31.31 -29.44
CA SER A 197 6.59 -30.37 -29.52
C SER A 197 7.55 -30.53 -28.33
N GLN A 198 8.75 -29.94 -28.39
CA GLN A 198 9.67 -29.91 -27.24
C GLN A 198 9.07 -29.25 -25.99
N ARG A 199 8.03 -28.43 -26.16
CA ARG A 199 7.35 -27.70 -25.10
C ARG A 199 6.17 -28.45 -24.50
N ASP A 200 5.67 -29.46 -25.20
CA ASP A 200 4.51 -30.24 -24.79
C ASP A 200 4.87 -31.15 -23.61
N LEU A 201 3.86 -31.53 -22.84
CA LEU A 201 4.02 -32.24 -21.57
C LEU A 201 3.24 -33.55 -21.59
N ILE A 202 3.77 -34.54 -20.89
CA ILE A 202 3.13 -35.84 -20.70
C ILE A 202 1.89 -35.64 -19.82
N TRP A 203 0.77 -36.18 -20.27
CA TRP A 203 -0.45 -36.30 -19.49
C TRP A 203 -0.37 -37.55 -18.61
N PHE A 204 0.16 -37.39 -17.40
CA PHE A 204 0.18 -38.45 -16.41
C PHE A 204 -1.23 -38.79 -15.95
N TYR A 205 -1.60 -40.07 -15.94
CA TYR A 205 -2.90 -40.52 -15.40
C TYR A 205 -2.90 -40.55 -13.87
N GLY A 206 -1.75 -40.75 -13.23
CA GLY A 206 -1.64 -40.82 -11.78
C GLY A 206 -0.19 -41.01 -11.29
N PRO A 207 0.02 -41.30 -10.00
CA PRO A 207 1.32 -41.66 -9.44
C PRO A 207 1.82 -43.02 -9.96
N SER A 208 3.03 -43.41 -9.56
CA SER A 208 3.62 -44.74 -9.86
C SER A 208 2.65 -45.89 -9.60
N GLY A 209 2.58 -46.85 -10.54
CA GLY A 209 1.66 -47.97 -10.54
C GLY A 209 0.26 -47.67 -11.10
N THR A 210 0.09 -46.56 -11.83
CA THR A 210 -1.21 -46.24 -12.46
C THR A 210 -1.40 -47.01 -13.77
N ILE A 211 -0.31 -47.25 -14.51
CA ILE A 211 -0.35 -48.19 -15.65
C ILE A 211 -0.47 -49.61 -15.08
N PRO A 212 -1.39 -50.46 -15.58
CA PRO A 212 -1.49 -51.85 -15.16
C PRO A 212 -0.14 -52.55 -15.27
N THR A 213 0.39 -52.95 -14.12
CA THR A 213 1.76 -53.47 -14.00
C THR A 213 1.72 -54.86 -13.38
N TYR A 214 2.35 -55.82 -14.04
CA TYR A 214 2.48 -57.19 -13.57
C TYR A 214 3.96 -57.54 -13.39
N PRO A 215 4.35 -58.22 -12.29
CA PRO A 215 5.68 -58.78 -12.17
C PRO A 215 6.01 -59.72 -13.34
N TYR A 216 7.25 -59.67 -13.79
CA TYR A 216 7.76 -60.49 -14.89
C TYR A 216 7.47 -61.98 -14.74
N TYR A 217 7.64 -62.55 -13.55
CA TYR A 217 7.40 -63.98 -13.34
C TYR A 217 5.92 -64.38 -13.55
N GLN A 218 4.97 -63.49 -13.21
CA GLN A 218 3.54 -63.72 -13.45
C GLN A 218 3.22 -63.68 -14.94
N ALA A 219 3.92 -62.82 -15.68
CA ALA A 219 3.82 -62.75 -17.13
C ALA A 219 4.45 -63.94 -17.86
N LEU A 220 5.04 -64.93 -17.15
CA LEU A 220 5.42 -66.24 -17.72
C LEU A 220 4.37 -67.34 -17.50
N ASP A 221 3.49 -67.20 -16.49
CA ASP A 221 2.41 -68.14 -16.19
C ASP A 221 1.00 -67.68 -16.67
N PRO A 222 0.33 -68.42 -17.60
CA PRO A 222 -1.06 -68.18 -18.04
C PRO A 222 -2.11 -68.15 -16.93
N GLN A 223 -1.86 -68.82 -15.81
CA GLN A 223 -2.80 -68.84 -14.68
C GLN A 223 -2.77 -67.52 -13.90
N GLN A 224 -1.64 -66.82 -13.90
CA GLN A 224 -1.45 -65.57 -13.14
C GLN A 224 -1.78 -64.33 -13.97
N LEU A 225 -1.52 -64.36 -15.28
CA LEU A 225 -1.89 -63.28 -16.20
C LEU A 225 -2.67 -63.85 -17.41
N PRO A 226 -4.01 -63.93 -17.38
CA PRO A 226 -4.78 -64.53 -18.47
C PRO A 226 -4.52 -63.85 -19.82
N ASP A 227 -4.47 -64.64 -20.91
CA ASP A 227 -4.17 -64.13 -22.26
C ASP A 227 -5.18 -63.07 -22.74
N GLU A 228 -6.42 -63.11 -22.23
CA GLU A 228 -7.45 -62.08 -22.50
C GLU A 228 -7.03 -60.68 -22.05
N ALA A 229 -6.24 -60.57 -20.97
CA ALA A 229 -5.73 -59.30 -20.48
C ALA A 229 -4.61 -58.73 -21.37
N LEU A 230 -3.94 -59.58 -22.16
CA LEU A 230 -2.80 -59.25 -23.02
C LEU A 230 -3.20 -58.96 -24.46
N ARG A 231 -4.32 -59.55 -24.92
CA ARG A 231 -4.76 -59.49 -26.31
C ARG A 231 -4.91 -58.04 -26.80
N GLY A 232 -4.21 -57.71 -27.90
CA GLY A 232 -4.24 -56.41 -28.55
C GLY A 232 -3.59 -55.27 -27.76
N LYS A 233 -2.93 -55.57 -26.63
CA LYS A 233 -2.21 -54.57 -25.82
C LYS A 233 -0.81 -54.33 -26.37
N VAL A 234 -0.30 -53.12 -26.14
CA VAL A 234 1.13 -52.83 -26.25
C VAL A 234 1.77 -53.14 -24.90
N VAL A 235 2.77 -54.02 -24.89
CA VAL A 235 3.40 -54.50 -23.66
C VAL A 235 4.79 -53.91 -23.51
N TYR A 236 4.99 -53.11 -22.47
CA TYR A 236 6.31 -52.63 -22.07
C TYR A 236 6.98 -53.61 -21.13
N VAL A 237 8.28 -53.84 -21.30
CA VAL A 237 9.08 -54.72 -20.45
C VAL A 237 10.32 -53.95 -20.00
N GLY A 238 10.48 -53.72 -18.70
CA GLY A 238 11.57 -52.90 -18.19
C GLY A 238 11.81 -53.03 -16.69
N LEU A 239 12.86 -52.36 -16.22
CA LEU A 239 13.28 -52.40 -14.83
C LEU A 239 12.33 -51.60 -13.92
N ALA A 240 11.95 -52.18 -12.78
CA ALA A 240 11.04 -51.55 -11.82
C ALA A 240 11.44 -51.87 -10.37
N LEU A 241 12.68 -51.54 -10.02
CA LEU A 241 13.28 -51.87 -8.72
C LEU A 241 13.11 -50.75 -7.68
N ARG A 242 12.55 -51.10 -6.54
CA ARG A 242 12.41 -50.25 -5.33
C ARG A 242 13.63 -50.30 -4.40
N THR A 243 14.44 -51.36 -4.47
CA THR A 243 15.62 -51.60 -3.65
C THR A 243 16.89 -51.06 -4.32
N ASP A 244 17.71 -50.35 -3.54
CA ASP A 244 18.94 -49.71 -4.03
C ASP A 244 20.03 -50.75 -4.35
N ILE A 245 20.32 -50.94 -5.63
CA ILE A 245 21.49 -51.67 -6.10
C ILE A 245 22.62 -50.66 -6.39
N GLY A 246 23.13 -49.99 -5.35
CA GLY A 246 24.28 -49.08 -5.44
C GLY A 246 23.96 -47.58 -5.48
N PRO A 247 24.98 -46.70 -5.62
CA PRO A 247 24.93 -45.31 -5.17
C PRO A 247 24.06 -44.33 -5.99
N ALA A 248 23.26 -44.79 -6.94
CA ALA A 248 22.21 -43.99 -7.57
C ALA A 248 21.12 -44.92 -8.12
N GLN A 249 19.88 -44.73 -7.69
CA GLN A 249 18.71 -45.36 -8.29
C GLN A 249 18.63 -44.92 -9.77
N LYS A 250 19.13 -45.76 -10.69
CA LYS A 250 19.50 -45.35 -12.05
C LYS A 250 18.29 -45.12 -12.98
N ASP A 251 17.09 -45.55 -12.60
CA ASP A 251 15.91 -45.53 -13.49
C ASP A 251 14.58 -45.20 -12.77
N ALA A 252 14.65 -44.37 -11.73
CA ALA A 252 13.48 -43.84 -11.03
C ALA A 252 13.47 -42.31 -11.07
N PHE A 253 12.35 -41.73 -11.50
CA PHE A 253 12.25 -40.30 -11.77
C PHE A 253 11.11 -39.68 -10.97
N LEU A 254 11.29 -38.40 -10.62
CA LEU A 254 10.20 -37.58 -10.11
C LEU A 254 9.32 -37.14 -11.28
N THR A 255 8.00 -37.20 -11.09
CA THR A 255 6.99 -36.76 -12.06
C THR A 255 6.11 -35.66 -11.44
N SER A 256 5.07 -35.20 -12.15
CA SER A 256 4.11 -34.24 -11.59
C SER A 256 3.37 -34.75 -10.32
N PHE A 257 3.47 -36.05 -10.01
CA PHE A 257 3.00 -36.67 -8.77
C PHE A 257 4.12 -36.92 -7.75
N TRP A 258 5.22 -36.16 -7.78
CA TRP A 258 6.41 -36.34 -6.93
C TRP A 258 6.12 -36.42 -5.43
N THR A 259 5.04 -35.81 -4.95
CA THR A 259 4.58 -35.91 -3.55
C THR A 259 4.17 -37.33 -3.15
N ARG A 260 3.97 -38.22 -4.12
CA ARG A 260 3.61 -39.63 -3.95
C ARG A 260 4.73 -40.61 -4.32
N GLY A 261 5.97 -40.12 -4.43
CA GLY A 261 7.16 -40.93 -4.71
C GLY A 261 7.65 -40.83 -6.16
N THR A 262 8.57 -41.73 -6.51
CA THR A 262 9.18 -41.82 -7.84
C THR A 262 8.44 -42.80 -8.75
N THR A 263 8.48 -42.54 -10.05
CA THR A 263 7.94 -43.41 -11.11
C THR A 263 9.09 -44.01 -11.90
N PHE A 264 8.98 -45.28 -12.28
CA PHE A 264 10.01 -45.97 -13.08
C PHE A 264 10.05 -45.43 -14.52
N GLY A 265 11.23 -45.38 -15.14
CA GLY A 265 11.41 -44.89 -16.50
C GLY A 265 10.48 -45.57 -17.51
N VAL A 266 10.40 -46.90 -17.43
CA VAL A 266 9.52 -47.72 -18.27
C VAL A 266 8.03 -47.35 -18.14
N GLU A 267 7.55 -46.99 -16.95
CA GLU A 267 6.15 -46.55 -16.75
C GLU A 267 5.90 -45.15 -17.34
N ILE A 268 6.91 -44.28 -17.33
CA ILE A 268 6.83 -42.97 -17.97
C ILE A 268 6.77 -43.12 -19.49
N HIS A 269 7.58 -44.00 -20.08
CA HIS A 269 7.50 -44.33 -21.51
C HIS A 269 6.15 -44.93 -21.88
N ALA A 270 5.64 -45.87 -21.10
CA ALA A 270 4.30 -46.45 -21.28
C ALA A 270 3.20 -45.38 -21.23
N THR A 271 3.27 -44.46 -20.26
CA THR A 271 2.33 -43.33 -20.13
C THR A 271 2.40 -42.41 -21.34
N ALA A 272 3.61 -42.09 -21.81
CA ALA A 272 3.83 -41.27 -22.99
C ALA A 272 3.30 -41.95 -24.27
N ALA A 273 3.50 -43.25 -24.43
CA ALA A 273 2.93 -44.02 -25.54
C ALA A 273 1.40 -44.01 -25.52
N GLU A 274 0.80 -44.18 -24.35
CA GLU A 274 -0.64 -44.08 -24.17
C GLU A 274 -1.16 -42.68 -24.56
N ASN A 275 -0.40 -41.61 -24.29
CA ASN A 275 -0.75 -40.26 -24.75
C ASN A 275 -0.65 -40.12 -26.27
N LEU A 276 0.34 -40.74 -26.92
CA LEU A 276 0.49 -40.70 -28.37
C LEU A 276 -0.62 -41.48 -29.07
N LEU A 277 -0.95 -42.69 -28.58
CA LEU A 277 -2.02 -43.54 -29.10
C LEU A 277 -3.41 -42.86 -29.03
N ASN A 278 -3.64 -42.05 -28.00
CA ASN A 278 -4.93 -41.39 -27.76
C ASN A 278 -4.95 -39.89 -28.09
N HIS A 279 -3.82 -39.31 -28.52
CA HIS A 279 -3.63 -37.87 -28.74
C HIS A 279 -3.98 -36.98 -27.52
N THR A 280 -3.62 -37.43 -26.31
CA THR A 280 -3.99 -36.78 -25.03
C THR A 280 -2.85 -36.03 -24.32
N TRP A 281 -1.72 -35.77 -24.99
CA TRP A 281 -0.65 -34.99 -24.37
C TRP A 281 -1.04 -33.52 -24.17
N ILE A 282 -0.42 -32.86 -23.19
CA ILE A 282 -0.70 -31.46 -22.91
C ILE A 282 0.04 -30.60 -23.92
N LYS A 283 -0.72 -29.86 -24.72
CA LYS A 283 -0.19 -28.91 -25.70
C LYS A 283 0.19 -27.62 -25.01
N ARG A 284 1.35 -27.10 -25.39
CA ARG A 284 1.82 -25.78 -24.96
C ARG A 284 1.95 -24.86 -26.17
N LYS A 285 1.39 -23.65 -26.05
CA LYS A 285 1.46 -22.66 -27.12
C LYS A 285 2.88 -22.11 -27.28
N SER A 286 3.13 -21.42 -28.39
CA SER A 286 4.41 -20.75 -28.59
C SER A 286 4.64 -19.71 -27.50
N GLU A 287 5.91 -19.47 -27.15
CA GLU A 287 6.25 -18.47 -26.12
C GLU A 287 5.66 -17.09 -26.44
N THR A 288 5.66 -16.70 -27.72
CA THR A 288 5.11 -15.45 -28.20
C THR A 288 3.59 -15.38 -28.01
N GLU A 289 2.85 -16.46 -28.27
CA GLU A 289 1.41 -16.49 -28.00
C GLU A 289 1.13 -16.43 -26.49
N GLU A 290 1.89 -17.20 -25.69
CA GLU A 290 1.81 -17.19 -24.22
C GLU A 290 1.95 -15.78 -23.64
N GLN A 291 2.92 -15.07 -24.17
CA GLN A 291 3.22 -13.69 -23.84
C GLN A 291 2.09 -12.71 -24.23
N TRP A 292 1.52 -12.85 -25.42
CA TRP A 292 0.49 -11.92 -25.91
C TRP A 292 -0.76 -11.92 -25.04
N TYR A 293 -1.33 -13.09 -24.72
CA TYR A 293 -2.55 -13.10 -23.92
C TYR A 293 -2.30 -12.72 -22.46
N LEU A 294 -1.13 -13.01 -21.89
CA LEU A 294 -0.77 -12.55 -20.54
C LEU A 294 -0.60 -11.02 -20.50
N GLY A 295 0.06 -10.45 -21.51
CA GLY A 295 0.16 -9.01 -21.66
C GLY A 295 -1.21 -8.33 -21.82
N LEU A 296 -2.12 -8.93 -22.59
CA LEU A 296 -3.48 -8.43 -22.76
C LEU A 296 -4.31 -8.48 -21.47
N ALA A 297 -4.29 -9.61 -20.76
CA ALA A 297 -4.99 -9.78 -19.48
C ALA A 297 -4.56 -8.70 -18.48
N ALA A 298 -3.26 -8.44 -18.44
CA ALA A 298 -2.70 -7.44 -17.58
C ALA A 298 -3.00 -6.00 -17.92
N PHE A 299 -2.99 -5.66 -19.22
CA PHE A 299 -3.46 -4.36 -19.66
C PHE A 299 -4.91 -4.13 -19.22
N GLY A 300 -5.75 -5.17 -19.33
CA GLY A 300 -7.11 -5.18 -18.78
C GLY A 300 -7.14 -4.86 -17.28
N PHE A 301 -6.32 -5.54 -16.47
CA PHE A 301 -6.27 -5.30 -15.02
C PHE A 301 -5.74 -3.90 -14.64
N ALA A 302 -4.71 -3.41 -15.33
CA ALA A 302 -4.23 -2.04 -15.14
C ALA A 302 -5.32 -1.00 -15.46
N GLY A 303 -6.11 -1.25 -16.51
CA GLY A 303 -7.30 -0.47 -16.85
C GLY A 303 -8.32 -0.45 -15.71
N ILE A 304 -8.71 -1.62 -15.20
CA ILE A 304 -9.66 -1.77 -14.09
C ILE A 304 -9.19 -0.99 -12.85
N PHE A 305 -7.92 -1.14 -12.46
CA PHE A 305 -7.36 -0.44 -11.29
C PHE A 305 -7.27 1.07 -11.44
N SER A 306 -7.17 1.58 -12.67
CA SER A 306 -7.16 3.02 -12.92
C SER A 306 -8.55 3.67 -12.92
N LEU A 307 -9.60 2.87 -13.16
CA LEU A 307 -10.96 3.35 -13.34
C LEU A 307 -11.81 3.24 -12.05
N LEU A 308 -11.55 2.22 -11.23
CA LEU A 308 -12.31 1.94 -10.00
C LEU A 308 -11.66 2.57 -8.75
N PRO A 309 -12.46 2.91 -7.71
CA PRO A 309 -11.92 3.26 -6.40
C PRO A 309 -11.23 2.04 -5.74
N PRO A 310 -10.29 2.25 -4.80
CA PRO A 310 -9.48 1.18 -4.19
C PRO A 310 -10.29 0.02 -3.60
N THR A 311 -11.45 0.31 -3.00
CA THR A 311 -12.31 -0.72 -2.40
C THR A 311 -12.92 -1.65 -3.45
N LEU A 312 -13.38 -1.10 -4.58
CA LEU A 312 -13.96 -1.89 -5.67
C LEU A 312 -12.88 -2.60 -6.49
N SER A 313 -11.70 -2.01 -6.65
CA SER A 313 -10.59 -2.68 -7.35
C SER A 313 -10.04 -3.88 -6.58
N ALA A 314 -10.12 -3.91 -5.24
CA ALA A 314 -9.79 -5.10 -4.45
C ALA A 314 -10.73 -6.29 -4.77
N ALA A 315 -12.04 -6.04 -4.82
CA ALA A 315 -13.01 -7.06 -5.19
C ALA A 315 -12.82 -7.53 -6.64
N ALA A 316 -12.54 -6.60 -7.56
CA ALA A 316 -12.23 -6.92 -8.95
C ALA A 316 -10.96 -7.77 -9.08
N LEU A 317 -9.92 -7.50 -8.28
CA LEU A 317 -8.71 -8.32 -8.22
C LEU A 317 -9.02 -9.75 -7.73
N GLY A 318 -9.81 -9.90 -6.67
CA GLY A 318 -10.20 -11.22 -6.18
C GLY A 318 -10.96 -12.04 -7.24
N PHE A 319 -11.94 -11.41 -7.90
CA PHE A 319 -12.70 -12.03 -8.99
C PHE A 319 -11.81 -12.41 -10.17
N ALA A 320 -10.87 -11.53 -10.52
CA ALA A 320 -9.89 -11.75 -11.58
C ALA A 320 -8.99 -12.97 -11.34
N LEU A 321 -8.42 -13.06 -10.15
CA LEU A 321 -7.54 -14.18 -9.77
C LEU A 321 -8.29 -15.50 -9.77
N LEU A 322 -9.51 -15.51 -9.22
CA LEU A 322 -10.36 -16.70 -9.22
C LEU A 322 -10.73 -17.13 -10.65
N SER A 323 -11.15 -16.17 -11.48
CA SER A 323 -11.49 -16.43 -12.88
C SER A 323 -10.30 -16.97 -13.66
N TRP A 324 -9.10 -16.41 -13.45
CA TRP A 324 -7.87 -16.88 -14.09
C TRP A 324 -7.54 -18.33 -13.70
N ALA A 325 -7.63 -18.66 -12.40
CA ALA A 325 -7.40 -20.01 -11.92
C ALA A 325 -8.38 -21.02 -12.52
N ILE A 326 -9.67 -20.65 -12.60
CA ILE A 326 -10.71 -21.49 -13.22
C ILE A 326 -10.44 -21.70 -14.71
N ILE A 327 -10.12 -20.64 -15.45
CA ILE A 327 -9.81 -20.71 -16.89
C ILE A 327 -8.57 -21.60 -17.12
N ALA A 328 -7.50 -21.39 -16.35
CA ALA A 328 -6.27 -22.17 -16.48
C ALA A 328 -6.49 -23.66 -16.16
N PHE A 329 -7.23 -23.97 -15.10
CA PHE A 329 -7.56 -25.36 -14.76
C PHE A 329 -8.49 -26.01 -15.80
N SER A 330 -9.48 -25.29 -16.32
CA SER A 330 -10.37 -25.79 -17.36
C SER A 330 -9.63 -26.04 -18.68
N ALA A 331 -8.66 -25.20 -19.02
CA ALA A 331 -7.80 -25.40 -20.18
C ALA A 331 -6.89 -26.63 -19.98
N PHE A 332 -6.31 -26.80 -18.78
CA PHE A 332 -5.51 -27.97 -18.43
C PHE A 332 -6.31 -29.27 -18.58
N GLN A 333 -7.57 -29.32 -18.12
CA GLN A 333 -8.46 -30.47 -18.30
C GLN A 333 -8.78 -30.76 -19.78
N SER A 334 -8.64 -29.76 -20.65
CA SER A 334 -8.74 -29.89 -22.11
C SER A 334 -7.38 -30.14 -22.79
N HIS A 335 -6.37 -30.61 -22.03
CA HIS A 335 -5.00 -30.86 -22.50
C HIS A 335 -4.28 -29.62 -23.06
N LEU A 336 -4.61 -28.42 -22.58
CA LEU A 336 -3.93 -27.17 -22.95
C LEU A 336 -3.28 -26.54 -21.71
N PHE A 337 -1.97 -26.33 -21.75
CA PHE A 337 -1.26 -25.64 -20.68
C PHE A 337 -1.40 -24.12 -20.81
N VAL A 338 -1.94 -23.47 -19.77
CA VAL A 338 -1.99 -22.01 -19.65
C VAL A 338 -1.03 -21.58 -18.54
N PRO A 339 0.14 -20.99 -18.85
CA PRO A 339 1.05 -20.46 -17.86
C PRO A 339 0.48 -19.30 -17.05
N GLY A 340 1.15 -19.00 -15.95
CA GLY A 340 1.00 -17.75 -15.20
C GLY A 340 0.15 -17.86 -13.95
N LEU A 341 -0.27 -19.05 -13.51
CA LEU A 341 -1.09 -19.20 -12.29
C LEU A 341 -0.46 -18.47 -11.09
N PHE A 342 0.74 -18.87 -10.68
CA PHE A 342 1.41 -18.26 -9.53
C PHE A 342 1.92 -16.86 -9.85
N LEU A 343 2.39 -16.62 -11.08
CA LEU A 343 2.91 -15.33 -11.46
C LEU A 343 1.84 -14.23 -11.42
N VAL A 344 0.68 -14.48 -12.02
CA VAL A 344 -0.47 -13.56 -11.99
C VAL A 344 -0.95 -13.39 -10.54
N SER A 345 -0.97 -14.47 -9.76
CA SER A 345 -1.35 -14.45 -8.34
C SER A 345 -0.40 -13.66 -7.44
N ILE A 346 0.85 -13.45 -7.84
CA ILE A 346 1.84 -12.65 -7.09
C ILE A 346 1.91 -11.22 -7.64
N VAL A 347 2.02 -11.08 -8.96
CA VAL A 347 2.24 -9.78 -9.61
C VAL A 347 1.03 -8.87 -9.46
N LEU A 348 -0.20 -9.37 -9.67
CA LEU A 348 -1.38 -8.50 -9.59
C LEU A 348 -1.62 -7.92 -8.19
N PRO A 349 -1.53 -8.68 -7.08
CA PRO A 349 -1.60 -8.10 -5.73
C PRO A 349 -0.49 -7.10 -5.43
N VAL A 350 0.74 -7.35 -5.89
CA VAL A 350 1.86 -6.39 -5.71
C VAL A 350 1.59 -5.10 -6.47
N VAL A 351 1.15 -5.18 -7.73
CA VAL A 351 0.78 -4.00 -8.52
C VAL A 351 -0.38 -3.25 -7.88
N TYR A 352 -1.40 -3.96 -7.39
CA TYR A 352 -2.52 -3.38 -6.65
C TYR A 352 -2.06 -2.65 -5.38
N LEU A 353 -1.17 -3.26 -4.59
CA LEU A 353 -0.61 -2.66 -3.38
C LEU A 353 0.14 -1.37 -3.70
N VAL A 354 1.04 -1.40 -4.68
CA VAL A 354 1.82 -0.21 -5.08
C VAL A 354 0.91 0.89 -5.62
N ALA A 355 -0.08 0.54 -6.45
CA ALA A 355 -1.07 1.50 -6.96
C ALA A 355 -1.89 2.14 -5.84
N THR A 356 -2.31 1.35 -4.85
CA THR A 356 -3.10 1.81 -3.70
C THR A 356 -2.28 2.72 -2.78
N LEU A 357 -1.02 2.34 -2.47
CA LEU A 357 -0.10 3.18 -1.71
C LEU A 357 0.16 4.51 -2.42
N PHE A 358 0.39 4.48 -3.74
CA PHE A 358 0.57 5.69 -4.54
C PHE A 358 -0.66 6.59 -4.53
N TYR A 359 -1.86 6.01 -4.67
CA TYR A 359 -3.13 6.71 -4.54
C TYR A 359 -3.27 7.39 -3.16
N TYR A 360 -2.94 6.66 -2.09
CA TYR A 360 -2.96 7.18 -0.72
C TYR A 360 -2.00 8.35 -0.53
N PHE A 361 -0.73 8.21 -0.93
CA PHE A 361 0.27 9.28 -0.79
C PHE A 361 -0.11 10.55 -1.55
N ILE A 362 -0.70 10.43 -2.74
CA ILE A 362 -1.20 11.58 -3.49
C ILE A 362 -2.37 12.25 -2.77
N THR A 363 -3.29 11.45 -2.22
CA THR A 363 -4.47 11.95 -1.51
C THR A 363 -4.08 12.73 -0.26
N VAL A 364 -3.17 12.17 0.55
CA VAL A 364 -2.64 12.86 1.75
C VAL A 364 -1.91 14.15 1.38
N ARG A 365 -1.11 14.16 0.31
CA ARG A 365 -0.42 15.39 -0.15
C ARG A 365 -1.39 16.48 -0.60
N LYS A 366 -2.50 16.11 -1.24
CA LYS A 366 -3.55 17.08 -1.60
C LYS A 366 -4.18 17.70 -0.36
N GLN A 367 -4.54 16.87 0.63
CA GLN A 367 -5.16 17.34 1.88
C GLN A 367 -4.26 18.32 2.63
N LYS A 368 -2.96 18.01 2.80
CA LYS A 368 -2.00 18.92 3.44
C LYS A 368 -1.81 20.24 2.69
N LYS A 369 -1.84 20.23 1.36
CA LYS A 369 -1.78 21.46 0.56
C LYS A 369 -3.01 22.33 0.76
N THR A 370 -4.19 21.72 0.80
CA THR A 370 -5.45 22.40 1.05
C THR A 370 -5.51 22.98 2.47
N GLU A 371 -5.12 22.20 3.48
CA GLU A 371 -5.01 22.67 4.87
C GLU A 371 -4.05 23.87 5.00
N LYS A 372 -2.85 23.79 4.41
CA LYS A 372 -1.88 24.90 4.42
C LYS A 372 -2.40 26.14 3.68
N ALA A 373 -3.17 25.96 2.61
CA ALA A 373 -3.77 27.09 1.89
C ALA A 373 -4.83 27.80 2.75
N PHE A 374 -5.66 27.05 3.47
CA PHE A 374 -6.65 27.61 4.39
C PHE A 374 -6.03 28.20 5.66
N SER A 375 -4.93 27.64 6.18
CA SER A 375 -4.26 28.15 7.39
C SER A 375 -3.61 29.54 7.22
N LEU A 376 -3.50 30.03 5.98
CA LEU A 376 -3.05 31.40 5.70
C LEU A 376 -4.16 32.44 5.88
N TYR A 377 -5.43 32.00 5.93
CA TYR A 377 -6.61 32.87 6.01
C TYR A 377 -7.51 32.56 7.21
N LEU A 378 -7.35 31.40 7.83
CA LEU A 378 -8.10 30.91 8.98
C LEU A 378 -7.13 30.44 10.05
N SER A 379 -7.55 30.42 11.32
CA SER A 379 -6.78 29.78 12.38
C SER A 379 -6.46 28.32 12.02
N PRO A 380 -5.33 27.74 12.47
CA PRO A 380 -4.97 26.35 12.14
C PRO A 380 -6.09 25.34 12.45
N GLU A 381 -6.83 25.58 13.53
CA GLU A 381 -7.99 24.81 13.95
C GLU A 381 -9.13 24.87 12.91
N MET A 382 -9.47 26.07 12.44
CA MET A 382 -10.53 26.28 11.45
C MET A 382 -10.13 25.76 10.07
N ALA A 383 -8.86 25.94 9.68
CA ALA A 383 -8.32 25.36 8.46
C ALA A 383 -8.43 23.83 8.44
N ARG A 384 -8.15 23.17 9.58
CA ARG A 384 -8.35 21.72 9.74
C ARG A 384 -9.82 21.32 9.62
N ARG A 385 -10.73 22.02 10.30
CA ARG A 385 -12.19 21.74 10.22
C ARG A 385 -12.71 21.87 8.79
N VAL A 386 -12.35 22.95 8.09
CA VAL A 386 -12.69 23.16 6.67
C VAL A 386 -12.09 22.08 5.77
N ALA A 387 -10.80 21.76 5.95
CA ALA A 387 -10.12 20.73 5.14
C ALA A 387 -10.66 19.30 5.38
N SER A 388 -11.25 19.04 6.55
CA SER A 388 -11.89 17.77 6.90
C SER A 388 -13.34 17.64 6.40
N GLY A 389 -13.93 18.71 5.88
CA GLY A 389 -15.32 18.71 5.41
C GLY A 389 -16.38 18.72 6.52
N THR A 390 -16.00 18.96 7.77
CA THR A 390 -16.91 18.95 8.92
C THR A 390 -17.44 20.36 9.20
N GLY A 391 -18.68 20.66 8.77
CA GLY A 391 -19.56 21.72 9.31
C GLY A 391 -19.13 23.20 9.22
N ALA A 392 -17.85 23.50 8.96
CA ALA A 392 -17.26 24.83 9.15
C ALA A 392 -17.68 25.90 8.12
N LEU A 393 -18.50 25.57 7.13
CA LEU A 393 -18.89 26.45 6.01
C LEU A 393 -20.38 26.83 6.01
N GLN A 394 -21.16 26.45 7.03
CA GLN A 394 -22.55 26.86 7.12
C GLN A 394 -22.68 28.26 7.71
N LEU A 395 -23.60 29.06 7.14
CA LEU A 395 -23.99 30.36 7.68
C LEU A 395 -24.69 30.19 9.04
N GLY A 396 -24.45 31.15 9.92
CA GLY A 396 -25.00 31.16 11.27
C GLY A 396 -23.91 31.45 12.30
N GLY A 397 -24.35 31.67 13.53
CA GLY A 397 -23.45 31.86 14.66
C GLY A 397 -24.08 31.37 15.94
N GLU A 398 -23.23 31.06 16.90
CA GLU A 398 -23.61 30.67 18.24
C GLU A 398 -23.43 31.85 19.19
N ASN A 399 -24.37 32.01 20.12
CA ASN A 399 -24.24 32.99 21.19
C ASN A 399 -23.32 32.39 22.25
N VAL A 400 -22.17 33.01 22.46
CA VAL A 400 -21.10 32.53 23.33
C VAL A 400 -20.61 33.68 24.20
N GLU A 401 -20.25 33.36 25.43
CA GLU A 401 -19.46 34.24 26.28
C GLU A 401 -18.00 34.12 25.86
N ALA A 402 -17.38 35.25 25.55
CA ALA A 402 -16.03 35.30 25.00
C ALA A 402 -15.36 36.63 25.40
N THR A 403 -14.03 36.66 25.32
CA THR A 403 -13.26 37.89 25.51
C THR A 403 -12.76 38.42 24.19
N ALA A 404 -13.06 39.68 23.89
CA ALA A 404 -12.62 40.38 22.69
C ALA A 404 -11.46 41.32 23.01
N ILE A 405 -10.45 41.30 22.13
CA ILE A 405 -9.37 42.28 22.12
C ILE A 405 -9.43 43.08 20.82
N PHE A 406 -9.39 44.40 20.96
CA PHE A 406 -9.09 45.33 19.87
C PHE A 406 -7.75 46.00 20.15
N THR A 407 -6.93 46.11 19.11
CA THR A 407 -5.68 46.89 19.16
C THR A 407 -5.68 47.97 18.08
N ASP A 408 -5.06 49.11 18.32
CA ASP A 408 -4.84 50.15 17.31
C ASP A 408 -3.43 50.77 17.45
N ILE A 409 -2.80 51.20 16.35
CA ILE A 409 -1.48 51.82 16.42
C ILE A 409 -1.64 53.32 16.69
N VAL A 410 -0.94 53.84 17.69
CA VAL A 410 -0.98 55.25 18.07
C VAL A 410 -0.48 56.12 16.92
N ASP A 411 -1.32 57.06 16.50
CA ASP A 411 -1.01 58.07 15.46
C ASP A 411 -0.53 57.46 14.13
N PHE A 412 -1.03 56.27 13.77
CA PHE A 412 -0.63 55.55 12.56
C PHE A 412 -0.72 56.37 11.28
N THR A 413 -1.75 57.22 11.12
CA THR A 413 -1.87 58.10 9.95
C THR A 413 -0.61 58.97 9.78
N LYS A 414 -0.15 59.62 10.84
CA LYS A 414 1.07 60.46 10.81
C LYS A 414 2.31 59.62 10.51
N LEU A 415 2.38 58.42 11.09
CA LEU A 415 3.48 57.47 10.87
C LEU A 415 3.53 57.02 9.39
N SER A 416 2.38 56.72 8.79
CA SER A 416 2.26 56.25 7.41
C SER A 416 2.60 57.34 6.38
N GLU A 417 2.35 58.61 6.71
CA GLU A 417 2.71 59.76 5.85
C GLU A 417 4.22 60.03 5.83
N GLN A 418 4.95 59.62 6.88
CA GLN A 418 6.40 59.81 7.00
C GLN A 418 7.23 58.72 6.30
N LEU A 419 6.59 57.61 5.90
CA LEU A 419 7.27 56.44 5.35
C LEU A 419 6.83 56.16 3.90
N PRO A 420 7.74 55.67 3.04
CA PRO A 420 7.35 55.12 1.74
C PRO A 420 6.37 53.93 1.92
N ALA A 421 5.39 53.79 1.03
CA ALA A 421 4.34 52.77 1.14
C ALA A 421 4.89 51.34 1.35
N GLU A 422 5.98 50.97 0.68
CA GLU A 422 6.64 49.67 0.85
C GLU A 422 7.20 49.46 2.27
N GLN A 423 7.69 50.53 2.90
CA GLN A 423 8.17 50.49 4.29
C GLN A 423 7.01 50.39 5.28
N VAL A 424 5.90 51.10 5.02
CA VAL A 424 4.66 50.97 5.82
C VAL A 424 4.17 49.53 5.79
N VAL A 425 4.10 48.89 4.61
CA VAL A 425 3.67 47.49 4.47
C VAL A 425 4.63 46.53 5.18
N ARG A 426 5.96 46.74 5.07
CA ARG A 426 6.94 45.91 5.79
C ARG A 426 6.81 46.03 7.31
N MET A 427 6.65 47.26 7.80
CA MET A 427 6.45 47.55 9.21
C MET A 427 5.17 46.90 9.74
N LEU A 428 4.04 47.09 9.04
CA LEU A 428 2.75 46.48 9.41
C LEU A 428 2.82 44.96 9.42
N ASN A 429 3.38 44.34 8.38
CA ASN A 429 3.50 42.88 8.34
C ASN A 429 4.35 42.33 9.50
N ARG A 430 5.44 43.03 9.86
CA ARG A 430 6.27 42.64 11.00
C ARG A 430 5.54 42.84 12.34
N TYR A 431 4.89 43.99 12.52
CA TYR A 431 4.05 44.27 13.69
C TYR A 431 2.94 43.22 13.87
N PHE A 432 2.18 42.94 12.80
CA PHE A 432 1.14 41.91 12.81
C PHE A 432 1.71 40.53 13.14
N THR A 433 2.90 40.18 12.63
CA THR A 433 3.55 38.91 12.98
C THR A 433 3.80 38.81 14.49
N GLU A 434 4.41 39.84 15.09
CA GLU A 434 4.72 39.86 16.52
C GLU A 434 3.46 39.78 17.40
N VAL A 435 2.41 40.52 17.03
CA VAL A 435 1.13 40.47 17.78
C VAL A 435 0.45 39.10 17.60
N MET A 436 0.39 38.61 16.37
CA MET A 436 -0.31 37.35 16.08
C MET A 436 0.37 36.14 16.68
N ASP A 437 1.70 36.14 16.80
CA ASP A 437 2.44 35.07 17.49
C ASP A 437 1.98 34.96 18.95
N VAL A 438 1.80 36.09 19.65
CA VAL A 438 1.28 36.11 21.03
C VAL A 438 -0.18 35.63 21.07
N VAL A 439 -1.03 36.16 20.18
CA VAL A 439 -2.45 35.80 20.11
C VAL A 439 -2.61 34.29 19.93
N PHE A 440 -1.87 33.68 19.00
CA PHE A 440 -1.96 32.25 18.75
C PHE A 440 -1.32 31.41 19.86
N GLN A 441 -0.20 31.83 20.45
CA GLN A 441 0.42 31.15 21.60
C GLN A 441 -0.54 31.06 22.79
N LYS A 442 -1.39 32.07 22.97
CA LYS A 442 -2.40 32.16 24.03
C LYS A 442 -3.79 31.71 23.56
N GLN A 443 -3.87 30.90 22.51
CA GLN A 443 -5.09 30.27 22.01
C GLN A 443 -6.19 31.23 21.52
N GLY A 444 -5.82 32.47 21.21
CA GLY A 444 -6.72 33.46 20.60
C GLY A 444 -6.99 33.15 19.14
N THR A 445 -8.17 33.56 18.68
CA THR A 445 -8.59 33.47 17.28
C THR A 445 -8.61 34.85 16.65
N LEU A 446 -7.81 35.06 15.60
CA LEU A 446 -7.90 36.25 14.76
C LEU A 446 -9.25 36.29 14.04
N ILE A 447 -9.99 37.37 14.22
CA ILE A 447 -11.21 37.64 13.46
C ILE A 447 -10.86 38.37 12.17
N LYS A 448 -10.21 39.54 12.27
CA LYS A 448 -9.75 40.29 11.10
C LYS A 448 -8.75 41.38 11.46
N TYR A 449 -7.99 41.80 10.45
CA TYR A 449 -7.30 43.08 10.44
C TYR A 449 -8.25 44.18 9.95
N ILE A 450 -8.23 45.33 10.60
CA ILE A 450 -9.05 46.50 10.24
C ILE A 450 -8.09 47.68 10.07
N GLY A 451 -7.52 47.85 8.88
CA GLY A 451 -6.44 48.84 8.69
C GLY A 451 -5.18 48.40 9.44
N ASP A 452 -4.73 49.23 10.39
CA ASP A 452 -3.65 48.95 11.34
C ASP A 452 -4.13 48.29 12.65
N SER A 453 -5.44 48.15 12.82
CA SER A 453 -6.05 47.55 14.00
C SER A 453 -6.17 46.02 13.89
N ILE A 454 -6.13 45.32 15.03
CA ILE A 454 -6.35 43.87 15.12
C ILE A 454 -7.60 43.60 15.95
N PHE A 455 -8.47 42.73 15.46
CA PHE A 455 -9.60 42.20 16.22
C PHE A 455 -9.43 40.69 16.41
N ALA A 456 -9.32 40.27 17.67
CA ALA A 456 -9.21 38.87 18.07
C ALA A 456 -10.17 38.52 19.21
N ILE A 457 -10.52 37.24 19.33
CA ILE A 457 -11.38 36.72 20.41
C ILE A 457 -10.81 35.46 21.05
N TRP A 458 -11.18 35.22 22.31
CA TRP A 458 -10.92 34.01 23.08
C TRP A 458 -12.24 33.39 23.53
N GLY A 459 -12.34 32.06 23.50
CA GLY A 459 -13.56 31.33 23.86
C GLY A 459 -14.41 30.86 22.67
N ALA A 460 -14.05 31.21 21.44
CA ALA A 460 -14.66 30.68 20.20
C ALA A 460 -13.67 30.65 19.03
N PRO A 461 -13.77 29.70 18.07
CA PRO A 461 -14.73 28.58 17.98
C PRO A 461 -14.44 27.44 18.97
N VAL A 462 -13.30 27.51 19.66
CA VAL A 462 -12.93 26.56 20.72
C VAL A 462 -13.34 27.19 22.04
N LYS A 463 -14.25 26.52 22.75
CA LYS A 463 -14.63 26.93 24.10
C LYS A 463 -13.40 26.86 25.01
N LEU A 464 -13.15 27.94 25.75
CA LEU A 464 -12.06 28.06 26.71
C LEU A 464 -12.63 28.62 28.00
N ASP A 465 -12.61 27.87 29.09
CA ASP A 465 -13.19 28.34 30.36
C ASP A 465 -12.37 29.48 30.99
N ASN A 466 -11.09 29.62 30.63
CA ASN A 466 -10.18 30.68 31.09
C ASN A 466 -9.92 31.76 30.01
N HIS A 467 -10.91 32.03 29.12
CA HIS A 467 -10.74 32.97 28.01
C HIS A 467 -10.36 34.39 28.47
N ALA A 468 -10.91 34.86 29.60
CA ALA A 468 -10.62 36.18 30.14
C ALA A 468 -9.16 36.31 30.63
N SER A 469 -8.65 35.32 31.37
CA SER A 469 -7.25 35.28 31.82
C SER A 469 -6.28 35.28 30.64
N LEU A 470 -6.52 34.42 29.64
CA LEU A 470 -5.66 34.32 28.46
C LEU A 470 -5.64 35.62 27.65
N ALA A 471 -6.80 36.25 27.47
CA ALA A 471 -6.89 37.53 26.77
C ALA A 471 -6.16 38.65 27.52
N LEU A 472 -6.32 38.73 28.84
CA LEU A 472 -5.61 39.71 29.67
C LEU A 472 -4.09 39.53 29.59
N GLU A 473 -3.59 38.30 29.75
CA GLU A 473 -2.17 37.98 29.59
C GLU A 473 -1.66 38.31 28.18
N THR A 474 -2.47 38.07 27.16
CA THR A 474 -2.15 38.42 25.77
C THR A 474 -1.99 39.93 25.63
N ALA A 475 -2.93 40.71 26.17
CA ALA A 475 -2.88 42.17 26.10
C ALA A 475 -1.61 42.74 26.74
N VAL A 476 -1.22 42.22 27.91
CA VAL A 476 0.04 42.60 28.58
C VAL A 476 1.26 42.19 27.76
N SER A 477 1.24 40.97 27.20
CA SER A 477 2.32 40.43 26.37
C SER A 477 2.50 41.21 25.06
N ILE A 478 1.41 41.60 24.39
CA ILE A 478 1.44 42.45 23.19
C ILE A 478 2.14 43.77 23.50
N ARG A 479 1.71 44.46 24.56
CA ARG A 479 2.30 45.74 24.97
C ARG A 479 3.80 45.61 25.24
N ASN A 480 4.23 44.55 25.91
CA ASN A 480 5.64 44.30 26.20
C ASN A 480 6.44 43.95 24.94
N ASN A 481 5.89 43.12 24.05
CA ASN A 481 6.55 42.76 22.79
C ASN A 481 6.69 43.96 21.86
N VAL A 482 5.74 44.89 21.84
CA VAL A 482 5.86 46.14 21.07
C VAL A 482 7.01 47.01 21.57
N LYS A 483 7.32 47.01 22.87
CA LYS A 483 8.53 47.68 23.39
C LYS A 483 9.80 47.03 22.83
N ILE A 484 9.89 45.70 22.86
CA ILE A 484 11.02 44.94 22.31
C ILE A 484 11.14 45.16 20.79
N PHE A 485 10.01 45.18 20.07
CA PHE A 485 9.94 45.51 18.65
C PHE A 485 10.61 46.85 18.36
N ASN A 486 10.28 47.90 19.13
CA ASN A 486 10.86 49.24 18.96
C ASN A 486 12.37 49.30 19.24
N GLU A 487 12.91 48.41 20.07
CA GLU A 487 14.34 48.34 20.36
C GLU A 487 15.11 47.54 19.29
N SER A 488 14.48 46.52 18.71
CA SER A 488 15.10 45.58 17.80
C SER A 488 15.01 45.99 16.32
N GLU A 489 13.95 46.68 15.93
CA GLU A 489 13.66 47.04 14.54
C GLU A 489 14.01 48.51 14.26
N ARG A 490 14.46 48.81 13.04
CA ARG A 490 14.83 50.18 12.62
C ARG A 490 13.66 50.99 12.05
N PHE A 491 12.45 50.79 12.57
CA PHE A 491 11.28 51.59 12.22
C PHE A 491 11.13 52.78 13.17
N PRO A 492 10.38 53.83 12.79
CA PRO A 492 9.99 54.83 13.78
C PRO A 492 9.21 54.17 14.92
N ARG A 493 9.38 54.69 16.13
CA ARG A 493 8.75 54.15 17.32
C ARG A 493 7.23 54.06 17.14
N LEU A 494 6.67 52.89 17.43
CA LEU A 494 5.24 52.65 17.42
C LEU A 494 4.76 52.23 18.81
N ASP A 495 3.65 52.80 19.26
CA ASP A 495 2.95 52.34 20.45
C ASP A 495 1.57 51.82 20.02
N THR A 496 1.01 50.88 20.77
CA THR A 496 -0.33 50.35 20.50
C THR A 496 -1.25 50.56 21.69
N ARG A 497 -2.51 50.85 21.39
CA ARG A 497 -3.60 50.89 22.36
C ARG A 497 -4.36 49.58 22.29
N ILE A 498 -4.77 49.07 23.44
CA ILE A 498 -5.43 47.78 23.58
C ILE A 498 -6.69 47.95 24.45
N GLY A 499 -7.81 47.46 23.95
CA GLY A 499 -9.07 47.35 24.69
C GLY A 499 -9.47 45.90 24.86
N VAL A 500 -9.78 45.51 26.10
CA VAL A 500 -10.17 44.14 26.45
C VAL A 500 -11.54 44.16 27.13
N HIS A 501 -12.47 43.36 26.63
CA HIS A 501 -13.80 43.22 27.22
C HIS A 501 -14.32 41.80 27.08
N THR A 502 -14.97 41.31 28.15
CA THR A 502 -15.62 40.01 28.21
C THR A 502 -17.13 40.17 28.23
N GLY A 503 -17.83 39.37 27.43
CA GLY A 503 -19.28 39.29 27.49
C GLY A 503 -19.88 38.45 26.36
N ASN A 504 -21.21 38.38 26.35
CA ASN A 504 -21.94 37.60 25.36
C ASN A 504 -21.90 38.23 23.96
N MET A 505 -21.55 37.42 22.96
CA MET A 505 -21.49 37.81 21.56
C MET A 505 -21.87 36.64 20.64
N VAL A 506 -22.36 36.96 19.44
CA VAL A 506 -22.66 35.95 18.42
C VAL A 506 -21.43 35.75 17.55
N VAL A 507 -20.88 34.54 17.53
CA VAL A 507 -19.68 34.18 16.77
C VAL A 507 -20.03 33.13 15.73
N GLY A 508 -19.62 33.35 14.48
CA GLY A 508 -19.80 32.36 13.42
C GLY A 508 -19.58 32.93 12.03
N ASN A 509 -20.07 32.19 11.02
CA ASN A 509 -20.01 32.60 9.62
C ASN A 509 -21.16 33.55 9.31
N LEU A 510 -20.86 34.84 9.18
CA LEU A 510 -21.84 35.89 8.96
C LEU A 510 -21.64 36.55 7.60
N GLY A 511 -22.73 36.75 6.86
CA GLY A 511 -22.73 37.33 5.53
C GLY A 511 -23.84 36.78 4.64
N SER A 512 -23.56 36.67 3.35
CA SER A 512 -24.46 36.08 2.34
C SER A 512 -24.03 34.65 1.98
N GLU A 513 -24.93 33.89 1.34
CA GLU A 513 -24.62 32.54 0.85
C GLU A 513 -23.40 32.47 -0.08
N LYS A 514 -23.11 33.58 -0.78
CA LYS A 514 -22.00 33.67 -1.75
C LYS A 514 -20.71 34.21 -1.13
N ARG A 515 -20.80 34.89 0.01
CA ARG A 515 -19.67 35.54 0.68
C ARG A 515 -20.00 35.79 2.14
N PHE A 516 -19.26 35.15 3.02
CA PHE A 516 -19.37 35.27 4.47
C PHE A 516 -17.97 35.30 5.09
N ASP A 517 -17.88 35.94 6.25
CA ASP A 517 -16.67 35.98 7.07
C ASP A 517 -16.95 35.28 8.40
N TYR A 518 -15.98 34.55 8.93
CA TYR A 518 -16.03 34.12 10.31
C TYR A 518 -15.76 35.34 11.21
N THR A 519 -16.76 35.80 11.96
CA THR A 519 -16.66 37.02 12.75
C THR A 519 -17.54 36.96 13.98
N ALA A 520 -17.27 37.84 14.94
CA ALA A 520 -18.13 38.09 16.08
C ALA A 520 -18.92 39.39 15.89
N ILE A 521 -20.19 39.39 16.32
CA ILE A 521 -21.05 40.58 16.36
C ILE A 521 -21.77 40.65 17.70
N GLY A 522 -22.09 41.87 18.14
CA GLY A 522 -22.88 42.10 19.34
C GLY A 522 -22.42 43.34 20.09
N ASP A 523 -23.19 43.67 21.12
CA ASP A 523 -22.93 44.83 21.96
C ASP A 523 -21.57 44.75 22.69
N SER A 524 -21.16 43.57 23.12
CA SER A 524 -19.85 43.36 23.75
C SER A 524 -18.68 43.61 22.80
N VAL A 525 -18.80 43.24 21.52
CA VAL A 525 -17.78 43.52 20.50
C VAL A 525 -17.63 45.03 20.29
N ASN A 526 -18.75 45.75 20.19
CA ASN A 526 -18.74 47.21 20.06
C ASN A 526 -18.17 47.90 21.30
N LEU A 527 -18.45 47.38 22.50
CA LEU A 527 -17.87 47.90 23.74
C LEU A 527 -16.35 47.71 23.75
N ALA A 528 -15.84 46.51 23.42
CA ALA A 528 -14.41 46.23 23.35
C ALA A 528 -13.66 47.22 22.44
N SER A 529 -14.18 47.47 21.23
CA SER A 529 -13.59 48.44 20.29
C SER A 529 -13.59 49.88 20.83
N ARG A 530 -14.63 50.28 21.58
CA ARG A 530 -14.66 51.61 22.20
C ARG A 530 -13.70 51.74 23.36
N ILE A 531 -13.57 50.69 24.17
CA ILE A 531 -12.61 50.64 25.28
C ILE A 531 -11.18 50.80 24.78
N GLU A 532 -10.84 50.21 23.62
CA GLU A 532 -9.58 50.50 22.93
C GLU A 532 -9.45 52.01 22.66
N GLY A 533 -10.41 52.62 21.97
CA GLY A 533 -10.36 54.04 21.60
C GLY A 533 -10.27 55.01 22.79
N LEU A 534 -10.83 54.65 23.95
CA LEU A 534 -10.75 55.47 25.18
C LEU A 534 -9.33 55.67 25.69
N ASN A 535 -8.40 54.76 25.37
CA ASN A 535 -6.99 54.91 25.71
C ASN A 535 -6.41 56.25 25.23
N LYS A 536 -6.87 56.76 24.08
CA LYS A 536 -6.43 58.04 23.52
C LYS A 536 -6.69 59.21 24.47
N TYR A 537 -7.86 59.22 25.12
CA TYR A 537 -8.29 60.32 25.99
C TYR A 537 -7.71 60.17 27.39
N LEU A 538 -7.67 58.94 27.90
CA LEU A 538 -7.16 58.62 29.23
C LEU A 538 -5.63 58.59 29.28
N GLY A 539 -4.95 58.65 28.13
CA GLY A 539 -3.49 58.62 28.05
C GLY A 539 -2.89 57.24 28.38
N THR A 540 -3.69 56.18 28.37
CA THR A 540 -3.29 54.80 28.65
C THR A 540 -2.95 54.05 27.35
N THR A 541 -2.39 52.85 27.47
CA THR A 541 -2.15 51.93 26.33
C THR A 541 -2.91 50.61 26.46
N LEU A 542 -3.46 50.32 27.63
CA LEU A 542 -4.25 49.13 27.91
C LEU A 542 -5.43 49.50 28.80
N LEU A 543 -6.65 49.18 28.37
CA LEU A 543 -7.85 49.27 29.18
C LEU A 543 -8.60 47.94 29.19
N ILE A 544 -9.04 47.54 30.37
CA ILE A 544 -9.72 46.28 30.64
C ILE A 544 -11.02 46.61 31.37
N THR A 545 -12.15 46.08 30.92
CA THR A 545 -13.44 46.32 31.60
C THR A 545 -13.59 45.50 32.87
N GLU A 546 -14.41 45.97 33.81
CA GLU A 546 -14.79 45.23 35.02
C GLU A 546 -15.26 43.80 34.74
N ASP A 547 -16.03 43.57 33.67
CA ASP A 547 -16.56 42.25 33.33
C ASP A 547 -15.40 41.27 32.99
N CYS A 548 -14.32 41.76 32.38
CA CYS A 548 -13.14 40.93 32.10
C CYS A 548 -12.30 40.69 33.36
N VAL A 549 -12.17 41.69 34.23
CA VAL A 549 -11.45 41.56 35.51
C VAL A 549 -12.15 40.58 36.45
N ALA A 550 -13.50 40.57 36.46
CA ALA A 550 -14.29 39.67 37.30
C ALA A 550 -14.12 38.19 36.91
N GLU A 551 -13.87 37.91 35.63
CA GLU A 551 -13.66 36.55 35.13
C GLU A 551 -12.19 36.13 35.01
N ALA A 552 -11.26 37.08 34.94
CA ALA A 552 -9.85 36.79 34.77
C ALA A 552 -9.17 36.47 36.11
N GLU A 553 -8.63 35.26 36.22
CA GLU A 553 -7.58 34.95 37.20
C GLU A 553 -6.25 35.54 36.70
N THR A 554 -5.68 36.50 37.44
CA THR A 554 -4.42 37.17 37.07
C THR A 554 -3.57 37.54 38.27
N ASP A 555 -2.24 37.41 38.12
CA ASP A 555 -1.23 37.90 39.07
C ASP A 555 -0.81 39.36 38.81
N HIS A 556 -1.37 40.00 37.77
CA HIS A 556 -1.04 41.38 37.43
C HIS A 556 -1.73 42.37 38.39
N GLU A 557 -1.00 43.42 38.76
CA GLU A 557 -1.56 44.53 39.53
C GLU A 557 -2.53 45.33 38.65
N LEU A 558 -3.81 45.31 39.02
CA LEU A 558 -4.89 46.02 38.33
C LEU A 558 -5.19 47.34 39.04
N ILE A 559 -5.14 48.42 38.29
CA ILE A 559 -5.42 49.77 38.78
C ILE A 559 -6.72 50.26 38.18
N GLU A 560 -7.67 50.65 39.03
CA GLU A 560 -8.90 51.30 38.58
C GLU A 560 -8.57 52.66 37.95
N ILE A 561 -8.93 52.84 36.69
CA ILE A 561 -8.77 54.11 35.98
C ILE A 561 -10.00 55.01 36.15
N GLY A 562 -11.16 54.39 36.36
CA GLY A 562 -12.40 55.05 36.72
C GLY A 562 -13.62 54.46 36.01
N VAL A 563 -14.71 55.21 36.00
CA VAL A 563 -16.00 54.77 35.43
C VAL A 563 -16.25 55.55 34.15
N VAL A 564 -16.51 54.86 33.05
CA VAL A 564 -16.75 55.48 31.74
C VAL A 564 -18.14 55.16 31.22
N ARG A 565 -18.78 56.17 30.62
CA ARG A 565 -20.02 55.99 29.85
C ARG A 565 -19.73 56.27 28.38
N VAL A 566 -19.86 55.23 27.56
CA VAL A 566 -19.66 55.30 26.11
C VAL A 566 -20.97 55.62 25.38
N VAL A 567 -20.87 56.41 24.29
CA VAL A 567 -22.01 56.87 23.48
C VAL A 567 -22.96 55.72 23.10
N GLY A 568 -24.25 55.84 23.43
CA GLY A 568 -25.27 54.86 23.05
C GLY A 568 -25.45 53.69 24.03
N LYS A 569 -24.79 53.70 25.19
CA LYS A 569 -25.07 52.80 26.32
C LYS A 569 -25.58 53.59 27.52
N GLN A 570 -26.56 53.05 28.24
CA GLN A 570 -27.03 53.62 29.51
C GLN A 570 -26.20 53.15 30.72
N ARG A 571 -25.62 51.94 30.65
CA ARG A 571 -24.77 51.38 31.71
C ARG A 571 -23.36 51.94 31.60
N SER A 572 -22.85 52.41 32.73
CA SER A 572 -21.46 52.85 32.90
C SER A 572 -20.59 51.65 33.28
N VAL A 573 -19.37 51.63 32.79
CA VAL A 573 -18.46 50.49 32.91
C VAL A 573 -17.21 50.97 33.64
N LYS A 574 -16.85 50.28 34.71
CA LYS A 574 -15.56 50.52 35.38
C LYS A 574 -14.44 49.93 34.52
N VAL A 575 -13.37 50.70 34.36
CA VAL A 575 -12.21 50.32 33.56
C VAL A 575 -10.94 50.30 34.41
N PHE A 576 -10.10 49.33 34.10
CA PHE A 576 -8.85 49.06 34.77
C PHE A 576 -7.70 49.11 33.77
N THR A 577 -6.49 49.33 34.27
CA THR A 577 -5.26 49.11 33.51
C THR A 577 -4.32 48.22 34.29
N VAL A 578 -3.35 47.63 33.60
CA VAL A 578 -2.15 47.05 34.23
C VAL A 578 -1.02 48.04 33.97
N PRO A 579 -0.34 48.60 34.97
CA PRO A 579 0.70 49.58 34.73
C PRO A 579 1.87 48.93 33.96
N ALA A 580 2.58 49.72 33.17
CA ALA A 580 3.75 49.25 32.44
C ALA A 580 4.95 49.01 33.38
N THR A 581 5.02 49.78 34.48
CA THR A 581 5.92 49.56 35.61
C THR A 581 5.13 49.49 36.90
N PRO A 582 5.34 48.49 37.78
CA PRO A 582 4.61 48.38 39.04
C PRO A 582 4.66 49.68 39.83
N LEU A 583 3.50 50.15 40.30
CA LEU A 583 3.44 51.35 41.12
C LEU A 583 3.84 51.00 42.55
N SER A 584 4.51 51.93 43.22
CA SER A 584 4.76 51.85 44.65
C SER A 584 3.44 51.95 45.44
N ARG A 585 3.44 51.46 46.68
CA ARG A 585 2.27 51.56 47.57
C ARG A 585 1.83 53.01 47.80
N GLU A 586 2.77 53.94 47.81
CA GLU A 586 2.50 55.37 47.99
C GLU A 586 1.78 55.94 46.77
N GLU A 587 2.27 55.66 45.56
CA GLU A 587 1.64 56.06 44.28
C GLU A 587 0.23 55.50 44.13
N LEU A 588 0.03 54.22 44.47
CA LEU A 588 -1.30 53.59 44.43
C LEU A 588 -2.27 54.22 45.42
N THR A 589 -1.80 54.51 46.64
CA THR A 589 -2.62 55.17 47.66
C THR A 589 -3.02 56.57 47.19
N GLN A 590 -2.06 57.33 46.66
CA GLN A 590 -2.31 58.68 46.14
C GLN A 590 -3.28 58.65 44.94
N TRP A 591 -3.13 57.71 44.01
CA TRP A 591 -4.05 57.55 42.88
C TRP A 591 -5.47 57.20 43.33
N ASN A 592 -5.61 56.24 44.25
CA ASN A 592 -6.90 55.86 44.81
C ASN A 592 -7.56 57.03 45.55
N ASP A 593 -6.79 57.83 46.29
CA ASP A 593 -7.30 59.04 46.95
C ASP A 593 -7.80 60.08 45.94
N CYS A 594 -7.08 60.27 44.82
CA CYS A 594 -7.52 61.16 43.74
C CYS A 594 -8.86 60.71 43.15
N LEU A 595 -8.96 59.42 42.80
CA LEU A 595 -10.16 58.87 42.18
C LEU A 595 -11.35 58.84 43.15
N ASN A 596 -11.12 58.50 44.42
CA ASN A 596 -12.15 58.52 45.47
C ASN A 596 -12.69 59.93 45.71
N ALA A 597 -11.82 60.94 45.80
CA ALA A 597 -12.24 62.33 45.96
C ALA A 597 -13.08 62.82 44.77
N PHE A 598 -12.72 62.39 43.55
CA PHE A 598 -13.49 62.69 42.35
C PHE A 598 -14.87 62.02 42.37
N GLN A 599 -14.94 60.72 42.65
CA GLN A 599 -16.19 59.97 42.74
C GLN A 599 -17.11 60.48 43.87
N ALA A 600 -16.54 61.01 44.96
CA ALA A 600 -17.26 61.62 46.07
C ALA A 600 -17.77 63.06 45.80
N LYS A 601 -17.54 63.62 44.60
CA LYS A 601 -17.87 65.01 44.23
C LYS A 601 -17.09 66.08 45.02
N GLU A 602 -15.97 65.71 45.65
CA GLU A 602 -15.09 66.64 46.38
C GLU A 602 -14.13 67.36 45.42
N PHE A 603 -14.66 68.08 44.40
CA PHE A 603 -13.87 68.59 43.27
C PHE A 603 -12.67 69.45 43.66
N GLN A 604 -12.78 70.32 44.67
CA GLN A 604 -11.64 71.13 45.12
C GLN A 604 -10.49 70.27 45.65
N ARG A 605 -10.82 69.24 46.44
CA ARG A 605 -9.85 68.28 46.97
C ARG A 605 -9.29 67.41 45.85
N ALA A 606 -10.15 66.89 44.98
CA ALA A 606 -9.76 66.07 43.83
C ALA A 606 -8.80 66.83 42.90
N MET A 607 -9.08 68.11 42.57
CA MET A 607 -8.19 68.94 41.75
C MET A 607 -6.82 69.12 42.39
N ALA A 608 -6.75 69.39 43.70
CA ALA A 608 -5.48 69.52 44.42
C ALA A 608 -4.69 68.19 44.44
N SER A 609 -5.38 67.07 44.70
CA SER A 609 -4.77 65.74 44.71
C SER A 609 -4.27 65.32 43.32
N PHE A 610 -5.06 65.52 42.26
CA PHE A 610 -4.63 65.23 40.89
C PHE A 610 -3.46 66.12 40.45
N GLN A 611 -3.46 67.41 40.81
CA GLN A 611 -2.32 68.29 40.53
C GLN A 611 -1.05 67.80 41.23
N SER A 612 -1.14 67.43 42.51
CA SER A 612 0.00 66.85 43.24
C SER A 612 0.49 65.54 42.65
N PHE A 613 -0.41 64.72 42.09
CA PHE A 613 -0.04 63.48 41.41
C PHE A 613 0.67 63.76 40.08
N ILE A 614 0.22 64.77 39.31
CA ILE A 614 0.85 65.21 38.05
C ILE A 614 2.27 65.74 38.31
N ASP A 615 2.44 66.56 39.36
CA ASP A 615 3.73 67.18 39.70
C ASP A 615 4.81 66.15 40.05
N SER A 616 4.41 64.92 40.37
CA SER A 616 5.29 63.81 40.73
C SER A 616 5.72 62.94 39.53
N ASP A 617 5.25 63.27 38.31
CA ASP A 617 5.61 62.65 37.01
C ASP A 617 5.48 61.12 36.95
N HIS A 618 4.35 60.60 37.44
CA HIS A 618 4.02 59.17 37.40
C HIS A 618 3.46 58.70 36.04
N GLU A 619 3.40 57.37 35.83
CA GLU A 619 2.85 56.76 34.60
C GLU A 619 1.41 57.23 34.28
N LEU A 620 0.59 57.43 35.32
CA LEU A 620 -0.81 57.87 35.19
C LEU A 620 -0.97 59.40 35.13
N SER A 621 0.10 60.19 35.02
CA SER A 621 0.01 61.66 35.00
C SER A 621 -0.85 62.20 33.86
N LYS A 622 -0.85 61.54 32.69
CA LYS A 622 -1.74 61.91 31.58
C LYS A 622 -3.21 61.66 31.92
N THR A 623 -3.49 60.57 32.62
CA THR A 623 -4.84 60.23 33.11
C THR A 623 -5.28 61.23 34.19
N ALA A 624 -4.39 61.59 35.12
CA ALA A 624 -4.63 62.63 36.11
C ALA A 624 -4.95 63.99 35.45
N GLN A 625 -4.16 64.37 34.43
CA GLN A 625 -4.40 65.59 33.66
C GLN A 625 -5.76 65.57 32.95
N PHE A 626 -6.16 64.41 32.42
CA PHE A 626 -7.49 64.23 31.84
C PHE A 626 -8.58 64.53 32.88
N TYR A 627 -8.53 63.93 34.07
CA TYR A 627 -9.49 64.21 35.13
C TYR A 627 -9.47 65.67 35.60
N LEU A 628 -8.29 66.28 35.70
CA LEU A 628 -8.16 67.71 36.04
C LEU A 628 -8.88 68.60 35.01
N ASN A 629 -8.68 68.33 33.73
CA ASN A 629 -9.34 69.06 32.64
C ASN A 629 -10.86 68.80 32.64
N GLN A 630 -11.29 67.57 32.89
CA GLN A 630 -12.71 67.22 32.99
C GLN A 630 -13.40 67.99 34.12
N MET A 631 -12.79 68.05 35.30
CA MET A 631 -13.33 68.81 36.45
C MET A 631 -13.49 70.31 36.17
N GLN A 632 -12.63 70.90 35.34
CA GLN A 632 -12.76 72.30 34.92
C GLN A 632 -13.97 72.54 34.00
N THR A 633 -14.44 71.49 33.31
CA THR A 633 -15.58 71.55 32.39
C THR A 633 -16.91 71.11 32.99
N TYR A 634 -16.92 70.48 34.18
CA TYR A 634 -18.14 70.07 34.85
C TYR A 634 -18.89 71.29 35.45
N PRO A 635 -20.17 71.50 35.11
CA PRO A 635 -21.00 72.45 35.83
C PRO A 635 -21.33 71.84 37.20
N ALA A 636 -20.83 72.45 38.28
CA ALA A 636 -20.98 71.97 39.65
C ALA A 636 -22.44 71.65 40.06
N ASP A 637 -23.43 72.27 39.41
CA ASP A 637 -24.86 72.14 39.71
C ASP A 637 -25.64 71.18 38.78
N SER A 638 -24.98 70.46 37.86
CA SER A 638 -25.67 69.68 36.79
C SER A 638 -25.54 68.16 36.88
N LEU A 639 -24.85 67.63 37.90
CA LEU A 639 -24.59 66.20 38.01
C LEU A 639 -25.78 65.44 38.65
N PRO A 640 -26.17 64.27 38.10
CA PRO A 640 -27.21 63.43 38.69
C PRO A 640 -26.93 63.06 40.15
N GLU A 641 -27.98 62.86 40.95
CA GLU A 641 -27.85 62.38 42.34
C GLU A 641 -27.11 61.03 42.41
N ASN A 642 -27.34 60.16 41.43
CA ASN A 642 -26.72 58.83 41.30
C ASN A 642 -25.40 58.82 40.49
N TRP A 643 -24.76 59.97 40.30
CA TRP A 643 -23.48 60.04 39.59
C TRP A 643 -22.37 59.32 40.39
N ALA A 644 -21.76 58.31 39.77
CA ALA A 644 -20.75 57.43 40.37
C ALA A 644 -19.33 57.73 39.86
N GLY A 645 -19.02 58.99 39.52
CA GLY A 645 -17.75 59.33 38.88
C GLY A 645 -17.69 59.00 37.39
N GLU A 646 -18.84 58.78 36.75
CA GLU A 646 -18.88 58.42 35.33
C GLU A 646 -18.43 59.59 34.45
N VAL A 647 -17.44 59.32 33.59
CA VAL A 647 -17.00 60.26 32.56
C VAL A 647 -17.68 59.90 31.25
N GLN A 648 -18.45 60.85 30.72
CA GLN A 648 -19.14 60.70 29.44
C GLN A 648 -18.21 61.09 28.29
N PHE A 649 -18.05 60.18 27.34
CA PHE A 649 -17.37 60.46 26.09
C PHE A 649 -18.41 60.68 25.01
N ASP A 650 -18.37 61.83 24.32
CA ASP A 650 -19.32 62.19 23.24
C ASP A 650 -18.85 61.77 21.84
N SER A 651 -17.62 61.27 21.72
CA SER A 651 -17.10 60.73 20.46
C SER A 651 -17.46 59.25 20.31
N LYS A 652 -17.81 58.89 19.06
CA LYS A 652 -18.09 57.51 18.65
C LYS A 652 -16.90 56.57 18.77
#